data_AF-A0A094CVM5-F1
#
_entry.id   AF-A0A094CVM5-F1
#
_cell.length_a   1.000
_cell.length_b   1.000
_cell.length_c   1.000
_cell.angle_alpha   90.00
_cell.angle_beta   90.00
_cell.angle_gamma   90.00
#
_symmetry.space_group_name_H-M   'P 1'
#
loop_
_entity.id
_entity.type
_entity.pdbx_description
1 polymer ?
#
loop_
_entity_poly.entity_id
_entity_poly.type
_entity_poly.pdbx_seq_one_letter_code
_entity_poly.pdbx_strand_id
1 'polypeptide(L)'
;MMLLKYLLSLSPWLLSAYAQEQGIGDGNFTVAFLPTSEDETCKQEDIAKAISLTTDTIPSAFTCFNLTDLFTQSSDNGYNDDVWKTPDNQPTFGVNYTLSNRGSFKAGTNYTNVWYHQANQTAKADEEGTWVFYTYAFEACIQNGGDAFALDDYPWFETSCQTKDEGECRQVPQTVKSFAIGPAAPYDARHGKCEVWATMGAASTLNGRNSALLVVAATMAAFIMIIYIEVSSRGNNSAPACNREQPCSNCVRRSIPHQCVSYTRPERRKSRSCRQEPYQGHPGSFAESASISSTPAPQQTNSANFTSRKAKITKRQTLGRLFKARGAASYHGDFYFGHQSAASIVEATTQEVPSGIYVGHSRGSRIGAAQPFRNERGPYAQLWELIGSLPRQKATVDHLTARFFRELNPTFNSVHEESFTTSYNKFWDRKTGCDDLTNVDIRWLAVLFIILAFGELLDCPQPCSAEAQRESEDSSLHFYWASRKSLVIAPSFYGESTDLTCAGILITRYLVYARRISESWLTISFAIRMAQAQGMHVDGDQLDLPRKVTEARRRLWSQLYDLDRLIALALGRPYVINDRHCFMKEVENVWLEDMTDEKAENATALSLDTPTPSVLIHFQHQLAVIIGHIQEQSFTFSTAPLTSSASYDEVLKYDEALLNWKDSLPPYFRLEHTDLSLDSIPAYTFIPWHRLYLHTAFHFARITLHRSYLLRPSITDRFQYSRNACMSSACADLKMKLSFRYPDMASRLKSNVAAHQLFNSALILGVIVVRDPQAPHAEAILDDLQAYCAKQNSDPWINEIGLAEVRVVELCISRAREARNDTAVASPAENNATSDFNVAASSGGYNSSAVANTSLSQGMQGSHEMSASGQNGMGETYPYAFQNPAGPQDPWSDFWSNPAYFFPEAMDYQIWEGLVDDLAAVN
;
A
#
# COMPACT_ATOMS: atom_id res chain seq x y z
N MET A 1 46.60 -7.41 30.22
CA MET A 1 47.00 -6.05 30.65
C MET A 1 47.35 -5.09 29.49
N MET A 2 46.95 -5.36 28.23
CA MET A 2 47.14 -4.43 27.09
C MET A 2 45.85 -3.82 26.53
N LEU A 3 44.67 -4.36 26.88
CA LEU A 3 43.36 -3.82 26.47
C LEU A 3 42.90 -2.58 27.26
N LEU A 4 43.57 -2.23 28.36
CA LEU A 4 43.21 -1.08 29.21
C LEU A 4 43.88 0.25 28.79
N LYS A 5 44.67 0.27 27.70
CA LYS A 5 45.35 1.47 27.19
C LYS A 5 44.71 2.11 25.95
N TYR A 6 43.77 1.42 25.29
CA TYR A 6 43.02 1.96 24.13
C TYR A 6 41.68 2.63 24.51
N LEU A 7 41.27 2.53 25.78
CA LEU A 7 40.03 3.14 26.32
C LEU A 7 40.26 4.53 26.96
N LEU A 8 41.47 5.11 26.85
CA LEU A 8 41.85 6.35 27.54
C LEU A 8 42.54 7.38 26.61
N SER A 9 42.15 7.42 25.33
CA SER A 9 42.69 8.40 24.36
C SER A 9 41.63 9.08 23.49
N LEU A 10 40.38 9.16 23.96
CA LEU A 10 39.30 9.95 23.34
C LEU A 10 38.64 10.95 24.32
N SER A 11 39.48 11.53 25.19
CA SER A 11 39.16 12.71 25.99
C SER A 11 40.13 13.82 25.59
N PRO A 12 39.78 14.63 24.58
CA PRO A 12 39.25 15.96 24.91
C PRO A 12 38.20 16.48 23.90
N TRP A 13 37.05 15.81 23.76
CA TRP A 13 35.86 16.35 23.06
C TRP A 13 34.57 16.23 23.92
N LEU A 14 34.73 16.21 25.24
CA LEU A 14 33.65 16.00 26.23
C LEU A 14 33.64 17.05 27.36
N LEU A 15 34.29 18.21 27.17
CA LEU A 15 34.42 19.27 28.19
C LEU A 15 34.19 20.70 27.64
N SER A 16 33.34 20.85 26.62
CA SER A 16 32.92 22.17 26.10
C SER A 16 31.48 22.15 25.59
N ALA A 17 30.55 21.66 26.42
CA ALA A 17 29.11 21.68 26.15
C ALA A 17 28.29 21.74 27.47
N TYR A 18 28.68 22.63 28.39
CA TYR A 18 27.88 22.93 29.60
C TYR A 18 28.12 24.36 30.10
N ALA A 19 27.72 25.34 29.29
CA ALA A 19 27.41 26.70 29.70
C ALA A 19 26.51 27.31 28.61
N GLN A 20 25.29 27.71 28.97
CA GLN A 20 24.42 28.53 28.12
C GLN A 20 24.02 29.77 28.92
N GLU A 21 25.04 30.57 29.22
CA GLU A 21 24.87 32.01 29.43
C GLU A 21 24.56 32.67 28.08
N GLN A 22 24.15 33.95 28.06
CA GLN A 22 23.94 34.68 26.80
C GLN A 22 25.24 34.66 25.98
N GLY A 23 25.21 33.98 24.84
CA GLY A 23 26.35 33.91 23.92
C GLY A 23 26.54 35.24 23.22
N ILE A 24 27.53 36.01 23.65
CA ILE A 24 28.15 37.05 22.83
C ILE A 24 28.81 36.32 21.66
N GLY A 25 28.43 36.64 20.42
CA GLY A 25 28.99 36.03 19.24
C GLY A 25 30.39 36.54 18.92
N ASP A 26 31.19 35.72 18.22
CA ASP A 26 32.47 36.16 17.65
C ASP A 26 32.23 37.03 16.41
N GLY A 27 31.74 38.25 16.63
CA GLY A 27 31.46 39.26 15.61
C GLY A 27 30.11 39.97 15.82
N ASN A 28 29.72 40.78 14.84
CA ASN A 28 28.41 41.41 14.78
C ASN A 28 27.66 40.90 13.54
N PHE A 29 26.36 40.63 13.70
CA PHE A 29 25.43 40.48 12.59
C PHE A 29 24.76 41.84 12.30
N THR A 30 24.86 42.34 11.07
CA THR A 30 24.12 43.53 10.61
C THR A 30 23.23 43.18 9.43
N VAL A 31 21.99 43.66 9.43
CA VAL A 31 21.08 43.62 8.29
C VAL A 31 20.57 45.02 7.96
N ALA A 32 20.52 45.36 6.68
CA ALA A 32 20.03 46.63 6.16
C ALA A 32 18.94 46.42 5.10
N PHE A 33 17.93 47.29 5.12
CA PHE A 33 16.79 47.26 4.20
C PHE A 33 16.72 48.57 3.41
N LEU A 34 16.67 48.48 2.08
CA LEU A 34 16.62 49.62 1.18
C LEU A 34 15.29 49.62 0.39
N PRO A 35 14.72 50.80 0.10
CA PRO A 35 13.60 50.91 -0.83
C PRO A 35 13.90 50.30 -2.19
N THR A 36 12.83 49.92 -2.90
CA THR A 36 12.90 49.47 -4.29
C THR A 36 13.42 50.59 -5.19
N SER A 37 14.50 50.32 -5.92
CA SER A 37 15.08 51.18 -6.96
C SER A 37 15.14 50.41 -8.29
N GLU A 38 15.10 51.12 -9.42
CA GLU A 38 15.13 50.48 -10.75
C GLU A 38 16.56 50.20 -11.25
N ASP A 39 17.58 50.95 -10.78
CA ASP A 39 18.91 50.97 -11.41
C ASP A 39 20.08 50.37 -10.60
N GLU A 40 20.01 50.22 -9.26
CA GLU A 40 21.21 49.90 -8.45
C GLU A 40 20.97 48.93 -7.27
N THR A 41 21.63 47.77 -7.30
CA THR A 41 21.68 46.79 -6.20
C THR A 41 22.75 47.16 -5.15
N CYS A 42 22.31 47.50 -3.93
CA CYS A 42 23.11 47.72 -2.71
C CYS A 42 24.54 48.28 -2.89
N LYS A 43 24.68 49.56 -3.27
CA LYS A 43 25.99 50.23 -3.14
C LYS A 43 26.33 50.50 -1.68
N GLN A 44 27.63 50.42 -1.36
CA GLN A 44 28.14 50.58 0.00
C GLN A 44 27.90 51.98 0.60
N GLU A 45 27.84 53.02 -0.25
CA GLU A 45 27.47 54.38 0.16
C GLU A 45 25.99 54.54 0.57
N ASP A 46 25.12 53.64 0.10
CA ASP A 46 23.68 53.69 0.38
C ASP A 46 23.28 52.76 1.54
N ILE A 47 24.04 51.68 1.75
CA ILE A 47 23.93 50.85 2.98
C ILE A 47 24.14 51.72 4.22
N ALA A 48 25.10 52.65 4.20
CA ALA A 48 25.34 53.60 5.31
C ALA A 48 24.14 54.54 5.61
N LYS A 49 23.20 54.70 4.68
CA LYS A 49 21.98 55.53 4.81
C LYS A 49 20.70 54.68 5.00
N ALA A 50 20.82 53.37 4.84
CA ALA A 50 19.72 52.41 4.93
C ALA A 50 19.28 52.21 6.38
N ILE A 51 18.00 51.89 6.57
CA ILE A 51 17.51 51.42 7.88
C ILE A 51 18.15 50.07 8.15
N SER A 52 18.72 49.89 9.33
CA SER A 52 19.48 48.68 9.66
C SER A 52 19.36 48.30 11.13
N LEU A 53 19.52 47.00 11.38
CA LEU A 53 19.64 46.39 12.70
C LEU A 53 21.01 45.73 12.81
N THR A 54 21.71 45.97 13.91
CA THR A 54 22.95 45.30 14.29
C THR A 54 22.78 44.60 15.63
N THR A 55 23.31 43.39 15.77
CA THR A 55 23.35 42.61 17.02
C THR A 55 24.66 41.84 17.16
N ASP A 56 25.13 41.70 18.39
CA ASP A 56 26.22 40.82 18.84
C ASP A 56 25.70 39.59 19.62
N THR A 57 24.37 39.50 19.78
CA THR A 57 23.69 38.56 20.66
C THR A 57 23.17 37.38 19.86
N ILE A 58 23.59 36.16 20.20
CA ILE A 58 23.04 34.94 19.60
C ILE A 58 21.77 34.54 20.37
N PRO A 59 20.58 34.56 19.74
CA PRO A 59 19.36 34.15 20.42
C PRO A 59 19.28 32.63 20.60
N SER A 60 18.55 32.21 21.63
CA SER A 60 18.35 30.79 21.96
C SER A 60 17.56 29.99 20.91
N ALA A 61 16.67 30.66 20.17
CA ALA A 61 15.98 30.14 18.99
C ALA A 61 15.65 31.31 18.03
N PHE A 62 14.79 31.11 17.03
CA PHE A 62 14.41 32.16 16.09
C PHE A 62 13.67 33.31 16.78
N THR A 63 14.19 34.53 16.70
CA THR A 63 13.53 35.76 17.17
C THR A 63 12.93 36.48 15.96
N CYS A 64 11.63 36.76 15.99
CA CYS A 64 10.91 37.39 14.88
C CYS A 64 10.83 38.91 15.02
N PHE A 65 10.96 39.64 13.91
CA PHE A 65 10.90 41.09 13.85
C PHE A 65 9.95 41.56 12.73
N ASN A 66 8.90 42.29 13.09
CA ASN A 66 8.10 43.06 12.13
C ASN A 66 8.84 44.36 11.76
N LEU A 67 9.00 44.64 10.47
CA LEU A 67 9.78 45.78 10.00
C LEU A 67 9.16 47.12 10.44
N THR A 68 7.82 47.23 10.39
CA THR A 68 7.09 48.43 10.80
C THR A 68 7.26 48.70 12.30
N ASP A 69 7.03 47.70 13.15
CA ASP A 69 7.11 47.85 14.60
C ASP A 69 8.55 48.18 15.03
N LEU A 70 9.53 47.49 14.44
CA LEU A 70 10.95 47.64 14.72
C LEU A 70 11.48 49.05 14.42
N PHE A 71 11.09 49.67 13.31
CA PHE A 71 11.61 50.98 12.93
C PHE A 71 10.74 52.18 13.34
N THR A 72 9.54 51.97 13.91
CA THR A 72 8.65 53.05 14.39
C THR A 72 8.65 53.28 15.91
N GLN A 73 9.23 52.39 16.71
CA GLN A 73 9.43 52.59 18.16
C GLN A 73 10.25 53.85 18.50
N SER A 74 10.36 54.23 19.78
CA SER A 74 10.98 55.50 20.20
C SER A 74 12.49 55.44 20.46
N SER A 75 13.08 54.25 20.60
CA SER A 75 14.49 54.03 20.95
C SER A 75 15.28 53.45 19.78
N ASP A 76 16.57 53.81 19.69
CA ASP A 76 17.52 53.20 18.76
C ASP A 76 18.07 51.86 19.29
N ASN A 77 18.10 51.65 20.61
CA ASN A 77 18.46 50.37 21.22
C ASN A 77 17.22 49.64 21.76
N GLY A 78 17.18 48.32 21.59
CA GLY A 78 16.10 47.49 22.10
C GLY A 78 16.51 46.06 22.39
N TYR A 79 15.59 45.32 23.01
CA TYR A 79 15.68 43.87 23.24
C TYR A 79 14.37 43.26 22.77
N ASN A 80 14.45 42.17 22.01
CA ASN A 80 13.28 41.43 21.53
C ASN A 80 13.33 40.00 22.08
N ASP A 81 12.39 39.69 22.98
CA ASP A 81 12.17 38.37 23.58
C ASP A 81 11.04 37.56 22.93
N ASP A 82 10.52 38.00 21.77
CA ASP A 82 9.63 37.21 20.90
C ASP A 82 10.43 36.12 20.15
N VAL A 83 11.05 35.27 20.97
CA VAL A 83 11.71 34.03 20.59
C VAL A 83 10.61 32.99 20.34
N TRP A 84 10.62 32.38 19.17
CA TRP A 84 9.79 31.22 18.84
C TRP A 84 9.92 30.16 19.94
N LYS A 85 8.84 29.99 20.70
CA LYS A 85 8.83 29.20 21.93
C LYS A 85 9.12 27.74 21.62
N THR A 86 10.29 27.27 22.05
CA THR A 86 10.62 25.86 22.07
C THR A 86 9.72 25.12 23.07
N PRO A 87 9.36 23.84 22.84
CA PRO A 87 8.38 23.13 23.68
C PRO A 87 8.79 22.90 25.15
N ASP A 88 10.09 22.99 25.45
CA ASP A 88 10.65 22.77 26.77
C ASP A 88 10.85 24.10 27.53
N ASN A 89 10.58 24.11 28.84
CA ASN A 89 10.80 25.25 29.75
C ASN A 89 12.31 25.55 30.00
N GLN A 90 13.09 25.79 28.95
CA GLN A 90 14.43 26.38 29.05
C GLN A 90 14.34 27.92 29.10
N PRO A 91 15.30 28.61 29.74
CA PRO A 91 15.35 30.08 29.71
C PRO A 91 15.65 30.55 28.28
N THR A 92 14.64 31.10 27.62
CA THR A 92 14.78 31.71 26.29
C THR A 92 15.38 33.11 26.40
N PHE A 93 16.56 33.30 25.81
CA PHE A 93 17.17 34.61 25.61
C PHE A 93 16.91 35.07 24.18
N GLY A 94 16.43 36.31 24.07
CA GLY A 94 16.18 37.00 22.81
C GLY A 94 17.39 37.79 22.31
N VAL A 95 17.14 38.72 21.39
CA VAL A 95 18.17 39.52 20.71
C VAL A 95 18.23 40.93 21.30
N ASN A 96 19.38 41.34 21.83
CA ASN A 96 19.68 42.77 22.01
C ASN A 96 20.10 43.35 20.66
N TYR A 97 19.63 44.54 20.32
CA TYR A 97 19.91 45.15 19.03
C TYR A 97 20.04 46.67 19.10
N THR A 98 20.83 47.20 18.16
CA THR A 98 20.92 48.63 17.86
C THR A 98 20.43 48.87 16.44
N LEU A 99 19.60 49.89 16.28
CA LEU A 99 18.99 50.31 15.02
C LEU A 99 19.66 51.59 14.53
N SER A 100 19.95 51.65 13.23
CA SER A 100 20.51 52.84 12.58
C SER A 100 19.55 53.42 11.53
N ASN A 101 19.67 54.72 11.28
CA ASN A 101 18.90 55.49 10.29
C ASN A 101 17.35 55.38 10.40
N ARG A 102 16.81 55.09 11.59
CA ARG A 102 15.36 54.96 11.84
C ARG A 102 14.49 56.07 11.27
N GLY A 103 14.95 57.33 11.29
CA GLY A 103 14.25 58.47 10.70
C GLY A 103 14.04 58.41 9.18
N SER A 104 14.73 57.49 8.50
CA SER A 104 14.55 57.20 7.06
C SER A 104 13.46 56.15 6.80
N PHE A 105 12.89 55.51 7.84
CA PHE A 105 11.79 54.56 7.67
C PHE A 105 10.48 55.26 7.27
N LYS A 106 9.80 54.72 6.26
CA LYS A 106 8.52 55.22 5.77
C LYS A 106 7.54 54.06 5.64
N ALA A 107 6.58 53.97 6.56
CA ALA A 107 5.50 53.01 6.51
C ALA A 107 4.79 53.05 5.15
N GLY A 108 4.59 51.88 4.53
CA GLY A 108 4.02 51.75 3.18
C GLY A 108 5.00 51.85 2.01
N THR A 109 6.31 52.06 2.27
CA THR A 109 7.35 51.95 1.23
C THR A 109 7.71 50.48 0.99
N ASN A 110 7.94 50.09 -0.28
CA ASN A 110 8.38 48.75 -0.63
C ASN A 110 9.88 48.58 -0.41
N TYR A 111 10.26 47.89 0.66
CA TYR A 111 11.63 47.52 0.99
C TYR A 111 11.92 46.12 0.42
N THR A 112 12.52 46.08 -0.79
CA THR A 112 12.84 44.84 -1.52
C THR A 112 14.32 44.55 -1.61
N ASN A 113 15.18 45.55 -1.37
CA ASN A 113 16.63 45.39 -1.40
C ASN A 113 17.12 45.08 0.02
N VAL A 114 17.72 43.90 0.22
CA VAL A 114 18.19 43.42 1.53
C VAL A 114 19.69 43.16 1.44
N TRP A 115 20.45 43.74 2.38
CA TRP A 115 21.87 43.45 2.57
C TRP A 115 22.09 42.91 3.98
N TYR A 116 22.98 41.94 4.12
CA TYR A 116 23.42 41.46 5.43
C TYR A 116 24.95 41.29 5.45
N HIS A 117 25.51 41.38 6.65
CA HIS A 117 26.93 41.22 6.90
C HIS A 117 27.16 40.48 8.22
N GLN A 118 27.99 39.46 8.14
CA GLN A 118 28.37 38.55 9.20
C GLN A 118 29.76 38.01 8.85
N ALA A 119 30.81 38.73 9.25
CA ALA A 119 32.19 38.33 8.98
C ALA A 119 32.97 38.21 10.30
N ASN A 120 33.43 37.01 10.61
CA ASN A 120 34.46 36.77 11.63
C ASN A 120 35.84 36.89 10.98
N GLN A 121 36.71 37.74 11.53
CA GLN A 121 38.07 38.02 11.01
C GLN A 121 39.00 36.79 10.90
N THR A 122 38.61 35.63 11.46
CA THR A 122 39.37 34.38 11.43
C THR A 122 38.81 33.31 10.50
N ALA A 123 37.55 33.44 10.06
CA ALA A 123 36.87 32.51 9.16
C ALA A 123 36.90 32.99 7.71
N LYS A 124 36.70 32.09 6.75
CA LYS A 124 36.57 32.47 5.33
C LYS A 124 35.10 32.70 4.98
N ALA A 125 34.87 33.52 3.96
CA ALA A 125 33.57 33.57 3.31
C ALA A 125 33.16 32.17 2.82
N ASP A 126 31.85 31.90 2.85
CA ASP A 126 31.23 30.60 2.55
C ASP A 126 31.52 29.46 3.57
N GLU A 127 32.16 29.74 4.71
CA GLU A 127 32.20 28.85 5.88
C GLU A 127 30.96 29.06 6.79
N GLU A 128 30.70 28.12 7.72
CA GLU A 128 29.54 28.17 8.62
C GLU A 128 29.53 29.45 9.48
N GLY A 129 28.38 30.13 9.49
CA GLY A 129 28.19 31.38 10.20
C GLY A 129 27.81 31.21 11.67
N THR A 130 27.50 32.34 12.31
CA THR A 130 27.09 32.38 13.72
C THR A 130 25.58 32.56 13.86
N TRP A 131 25.00 33.45 13.06
CA TRP A 131 23.56 33.65 12.92
C TRP A 131 23.05 33.14 11.57
N VAL A 132 21.81 32.65 11.59
CA VAL A 132 20.99 32.40 10.40
C VAL A 132 19.90 33.47 10.33
N PHE A 133 19.65 33.98 9.14
CA PHE A 133 18.75 35.10 8.87
C PHE A 133 17.69 34.73 7.83
N TYR A 134 16.46 35.17 8.06
CA TYR A 134 15.28 34.86 7.25
C TYR A 134 14.53 36.14 6.85
N THR A 135 14.05 36.24 5.61
CA THR A 135 13.15 37.34 5.17
C THR A 135 11.79 36.83 4.70
N TYR A 136 10.72 37.48 5.15
CA TYR A 136 9.33 37.09 4.87
C TYR A 136 8.53 38.23 4.23
N ALA A 137 7.69 37.88 3.25
CA ALA A 137 6.76 38.79 2.58
C ALA A 137 5.50 39.11 3.41
N PHE A 138 5.31 38.41 4.53
CA PHE A 138 4.20 38.58 5.47
C PHE A 138 4.71 39.04 6.85
N GLU A 139 3.83 39.57 7.68
CA GLU A 139 4.13 39.96 9.07
C GLU A 139 4.21 38.70 9.98
N ALA A 140 4.72 38.85 11.20
CA ALA A 140 4.86 37.78 12.20
C ALA A 140 5.67 36.53 11.74
N CYS A 141 6.61 36.71 10.81
CA CYS A 141 7.47 35.66 10.23
C CYS A 141 6.70 34.49 9.60
N ILE A 142 5.51 34.78 9.07
CA ILE A 142 4.65 33.83 8.38
C ILE A 142 5.31 33.42 7.05
N GLN A 143 5.56 32.12 6.88
CA GLN A 143 6.25 31.56 5.72
C GLN A 143 5.35 31.49 4.48
N ASN A 144 4.05 31.26 4.67
CA ASN A 144 3.02 31.22 3.63
C ASN A 144 1.76 31.97 4.10
N GLY A 145 1.16 32.80 3.25
CA GLY A 145 -0.01 33.62 3.61
C GLY A 145 -1.34 32.85 3.78
N GLY A 146 -1.28 31.56 4.14
CA GLY A 146 -2.38 30.61 4.07
C GLY A 146 -2.70 30.19 2.62
N ASP A 147 -3.81 29.47 2.46
CA ASP A 147 -4.24 28.89 1.16
C ASP A 147 -4.64 29.95 0.10
N ALA A 148 -4.65 31.23 0.47
CA ALA A 148 -5.00 32.35 -0.39
C ALA A 148 -3.87 32.78 -1.36
N PHE A 149 -2.64 32.30 -1.17
CA PHE A 149 -1.47 32.71 -1.98
C PHE A 149 -0.64 31.49 -2.40
N ALA A 150 -0.22 31.44 -3.66
CA ALA A 150 0.69 30.41 -4.14
C ALA A 150 2.10 30.62 -3.58
N LEU A 151 2.78 29.51 -3.24
CA LEU A 151 4.09 29.55 -2.57
C LEU A 151 5.17 30.24 -3.42
N ASP A 152 5.14 30.02 -4.74
CA ASP A 152 6.11 30.57 -5.70
C ASP A 152 5.98 32.10 -5.87
N ASP A 153 4.82 32.70 -5.56
CA ASP A 153 4.56 34.13 -5.72
C ASP A 153 5.08 34.97 -4.53
N TYR A 154 5.23 34.33 -3.35
CA TYR A 154 5.63 34.96 -2.08
C TYR A 154 6.75 34.17 -1.36
N PRO A 155 7.90 33.90 -2.01
CA PRO A 155 8.97 33.10 -1.42
C PRO A 155 9.64 33.83 -0.25
N TRP A 156 9.98 33.08 0.79
CA TRP A 156 10.94 33.51 1.82
C TRP A 156 12.37 33.12 1.44
N PHE A 157 13.34 33.86 1.98
CA PHE A 157 14.76 33.63 1.77
C PHE A 157 15.45 33.38 3.11
N GLU A 158 16.46 32.52 3.10
CA GLU A 158 17.26 32.19 4.28
C GLU A 158 18.76 32.18 3.95
N THR A 159 19.60 32.53 4.92
CA THR A 159 21.06 32.57 4.76
C THR A 159 21.77 32.34 6.09
N SER A 160 22.86 31.58 6.10
CA SER A 160 23.61 31.22 7.32
C SER A 160 25.13 31.28 7.21
N CYS A 161 25.73 31.41 6.01
CA CYS A 161 27.19 31.43 5.87
C CYS A 161 27.85 32.75 6.36
N GLN A 162 29.15 32.70 6.61
CA GLN A 162 30.02 33.88 6.74
C GLN A 162 30.04 34.69 5.43
N THR A 163 29.88 36.01 5.53
CA THR A 163 29.99 36.93 4.39
C THR A 163 31.43 37.37 4.17
N LYS A 164 31.70 37.93 2.99
CA LYS A 164 32.92 38.73 2.74
C LYS A 164 32.87 40.04 3.54
N ASP A 165 33.99 40.76 3.61
CA ASP A 165 34.11 42.05 4.30
C ASP A 165 33.09 43.10 3.82
N GLU A 166 32.64 43.01 2.56
CA GLU A 166 31.64 43.91 1.95
C GLU A 166 30.18 43.50 2.22
N GLY A 167 29.94 42.36 2.87
CA GLY A 167 28.61 41.76 3.06
C GLY A 167 28.03 41.14 1.78
N GLU A 168 26.77 40.73 1.83
CA GLU A 168 26.05 40.11 0.71
C GLU A 168 24.67 40.76 0.52
N CYS A 169 24.27 41.00 -0.73
CA CYS A 169 23.02 41.70 -1.09
C CYS A 169 22.12 40.85 -1.99
N ARG A 170 20.80 40.96 -1.80
CA ARG A 170 19.80 40.44 -2.73
C ARG A 170 18.56 41.33 -2.80
N GLN A 171 18.02 41.50 -4.00
CA GLN A 171 16.67 42.01 -4.20
C GLN A 171 15.68 40.83 -4.11
N VAL A 172 14.68 40.95 -3.24
CA VAL A 172 13.60 39.98 -3.07
C VAL A 172 12.35 40.43 -3.85
N PRO A 173 11.53 39.49 -4.39
CA PRO A 173 10.43 39.82 -5.31
C PRO A 173 9.26 40.54 -4.64
N GLN A 174 9.10 40.39 -3.33
CA GLN A 174 8.05 41.01 -2.53
C GLN A 174 8.69 41.88 -1.45
N THR A 175 8.02 42.96 -1.02
CA THR A 175 8.52 43.79 0.08
C THR A 175 8.66 42.96 1.36
N VAL A 176 9.80 43.09 2.05
CA VAL A 176 9.97 42.47 3.36
C VAL A 176 9.00 43.11 4.34
N LYS A 177 8.25 42.27 5.04
CA LYS A 177 7.30 42.67 6.10
C LYS A 177 7.79 42.25 7.48
N SER A 178 8.41 41.08 7.57
CA SER A 178 9.09 40.63 8.77
C SER A 178 10.35 39.83 8.43
N PHE A 179 11.23 39.66 9.41
CA PHE A 179 12.45 38.87 9.29
C PHE A 179 12.74 38.14 10.61
N ALA A 180 13.50 37.05 10.57
CA ALA A 180 13.92 36.33 11.78
C ALA A 180 15.43 36.16 11.85
N ILE A 181 15.97 36.16 13.06
CA ILE A 181 17.37 35.88 13.36
C ILE A 181 17.42 34.69 14.33
N GLY A 182 18.28 33.70 14.06
CA GLY A 182 18.46 32.51 14.89
C GLY A 182 19.91 32.04 14.95
N PRO A 183 20.24 31.03 15.77
CA PRO A 183 21.58 30.43 15.80
C PRO A 183 21.83 29.55 14.56
N ALA A 184 22.94 29.77 13.85
CA ALA A 184 23.25 29.07 12.60
C ALA A 184 23.57 27.58 12.80
N ALA A 185 24.39 27.22 13.79
CA ALA A 185 24.84 25.84 14.00
C ALA A 185 23.73 24.76 14.00
N PRO A 186 22.58 24.90 14.71
CA PRO A 186 21.48 23.93 14.63
C PRO A 186 20.65 24.02 13.34
N TYR A 187 20.80 25.06 12.53
CA TYR A 187 20.25 25.14 11.16
C TYR A 187 21.19 24.43 10.17
N ASP A 188 22.49 24.76 10.16
CA ASP A 188 23.50 24.18 9.27
C ASP A 188 23.63 22.66 9.49
N ALA A 189 23.64 22.21 10.76
CA ALA A 189 23.66 20.78 11.09
C ALA A 189 22.43 19.99 10.60
N ARG A 190 21.29 20.66 10.33
CA ARG A 190 20.10 20.03 9.73
C ARG A 190 20.15 20.01 8.20
N HIS A 191 20.76 21.01 7.57
CA HIS A 191 20.84 21.14 6.11
C HIS A 191 22.15 20.55 5.52
N GLY A 192 23.12 20.21 6.37
CA GLY A 192 24.39 19.56 6.03
C GLY A 192 25.49 20.50 5.54
N LYS A 193 25.19 21.80 5.45
CA LYS A 193 26.09 22.92 5.16
C LYS A 193 25.35 24.23 5.45
N CYS A 194 26.08 25.34 5.52
CA CYS A 194 25.48 26.66 5.39
C CYS A 194 25.00 26.93 3.95
N GLU A 195 24.02 27.82 3.80
CA GLU A 195 23.51 28.27 2.51
C GLU A 195 23.51 29.81 2.43
N VAL A 196 23.63 30.33 1.20
CA VAL A 196 23.57 31.77 0.91
C VAL A 196 22.33 32.06 0.06
N TRP A 197 21.37 32.79 0.63
CA TRP A 197 20.07 33.13 0.02
C TRP A 197 19.31 31.92 -0.57
N ALA A 198 19.22 30.81 0.18
CA ALA A 198 18.32 29.71 -0.17
C ALA A 198 16.85 30.19 -0.15
N THR A 199 16.01 29.57 -0.97
CA THR A 199 14.63 30.02 -1.24
C THR A 199 13.62 28.95 -0.82
N MET A 200 12.56 29.30 -0.09
CA MET A 200 11.50 28.35 0.30
C MET A 200 12.02 27.10 1.04
N GLY A 201 13.07 27.24 1.85
CA GLY A 201 13.71 26.10 2.53
C GLY A 201 14.52 25.17 1.60
N ALA A 202 14.78 25.58 0.36
CA ALA A 202 15.50 24.78 -0.62
C ALA A 202 17.01 24.78 -0.34
N ALA A 203 17.43 23.98 0.63
CA ALA A 203 18.78 23.44 0.63
C ALA A 203 19.05 22.77 -0.72
N SER A 204 20.14 23.15 -1.36
CA SER A 204 20.60 22.52 -2.59
C SER A 204 20.94 21.06 -2.28
N THR A 205 20.14 20.13 -2.80
CA THR A 205 20.28 18.67 -2.56
C THR A 205 21.45 18.06 -3.35
N LEU A 206 22.64 18.61 -3.13
CA LEU A 206 23.89 18.19 -3.74
C LEU A 206 24.47 16.99 -2.98
N ASN A 207 24.08 15.80 -3.45
CA ASN A 207 24.84 14.55 -3.30
C ASN A 207 25.11 14.00 -1.88
N GLY A 208 24.09 13.99 -1.03
CA GLY A 208 24.01 13.03 0.11
C GLY A 208 24.05 11.53 -0.30
N ARG A 209 24.06 11.20 -1.61
CA ARG A 209 24.11 9.83 -2.12
C ARG A 209 25.51 9.19 -2.16
N ASN A 210 26.60 9.95 -1.99
CA ASN A 210 27.95 9.35 -2.05
C ASN A 210 28.56 9.00 -0.69
N SER A 211 28.19 9.69 0.40
CA SER A 211 28.74 9.41 1.73
C SER A 211 28.21 8.11 2.34
N ALA A 212 26.90 7.87 2.23
CA ALA A 212 26.30 6.60 2.65
C ALA A 212 26.79 5.43 1.78
N LEU A 213 26.98 5.64 0.47
CA LEU A 213 27.58 4.64 -0.42
C LEU A 213 29.07 4.39 -0.12
N LEU A 214 29.83 5.39 0.31
CA LEU A 214 31.22 5.19 0.76
C LEU A 214 31.30 4.48 2.11
N VAL A 215 30.42 4.77 3.07
CA VAL A 215 30.38 4.06 4.36
C VAL A 215 29.85 2.63 4.17
N VAL A 216 28.83 2.40 3.35
CA VAL A 216 28.36 1.04 3.00
C VAL A 216 29.39 0.31 2.14
N ALA A 217 30.08 0.95 1.18
CA ALA A 217 31.14 0.30 0.42
C ALA A 217 32.40 0.05 1.25
N ALA A 218 32.75 0.91 2.22
CA ALA A 218 33.88 0.69 3.11
C ALA A 218 33.56 -0.37 4.18
N THR A 219 32.34 -0.40 4.72
CA THR A 219 31.91 -1.47 5.64
C THR A 219 31.68 -2.78 4.91
N MET A 220 31.16 -2.79 3.68
CA MET A 220 31.14 -3.99 2.84
C MET A 220 32.54 -4.41 2.39
N ALA A 221 33.47 -3.49 2.09
CA ALA A 221 34.86 -3.85 1.80
C ALA A 221 35.57 -4.39 3.05
N ALA A 222 35.26 -3.87 4.24
CA ALA A 222 35.73 -4.42 5.51
C ALA A 222 35.10 -5.78 5.81
N PHE A 223 33.80 -5.97 5.59
CA PHE A 223 33.13 -7.27 5.72
C PHE A 223 33.61 -8.27 4.67
N ILE A 224 33.86 -7.84 3.43
CA ILE A 224 34.45 -8.68 2.37
C ILE A 224 35.89 -8.99 2.71
N MET A 225 36.69 -8.08 3.28
CA MET A 225 38.04 -8.37 3.79
C MET A 225 38.01 -9.33 4.99
N ILE A 226 37.07 -9.17 5.93
CA ILE A 226 36.90 -10.07 7.08
C ILE A 226 36.48 -11.45 6.59
N ILE A 227 35.46 -11.55 5.74
CA ILE A 227 35.04 -12.79 5.08
C ILE A 227 36.19 -13.37 4.23
N TYR A 228 36.99 -12.56 3.55
CA TYR A 228 38.13 -13.05 2.76
C TYR A 228 39.26 -13.56 3.67
N ILE A 229 39.52 -12.93 4.81
CA ILE A 229 40.48 -13.42 5.83
C ILE A 229 39.96 -14.71 6.47
N GLU A 230 38.67 -14.78 6.78
CA GLU A 230 38.03 -15.91 7.46
C GLU A 230 37.83 -17.12 6.53
N VAL A 231 37.50 -16.90 5.25
CA VAL A 231 37.49 -17.92 4.17
C VAL A 231 38.91 -18.34 3.78
N SER A 232 39.86 -17.40 3.69
CA SER A 232 41.28 -17.73 3.44
C SER A 232 41.89 -18.56 4.59
N SER A 233 41.38 -18.41 5.82
CA SER A 233 41.76 -19.26 6.97
C SER A 233 41.25 -20.71 6.88
N ARG A 234 40.25 -21.00 6.04
CA ARG A 234 39.59 -22.32 5.94
C ARG A 234 39.59 -22.96 4.54
N GLY A 235 40.23 -22.35 3.55
CA GLY A 235 40.16 -22.80 2.17
C GLY A 235 41.39 -22.54 1.32
N ASN A 236 42.57 -23.06 1.69
CA ASN A 236 43.73 -23.01 0.78
C ASN A 236 44.66 -24.24 0.85
N ASN A 237 44.22 -25.36 0.27
CA ASN A 237 45.08 -26.45 -0.17
C ASN A 237 45.18 -26.42 -1.71
N SER A 238 45.84 -25.39 -2.25
CA SER A 238 46.22 -25.33 -3.66
C SER A 238 47.71 -25.67 -3.81
N ALA A 239 48.03 -26.77 -4.48
CA ALA A 239 49.40 -27.21 -4.69
C ALA A 239 50.11 -26.36 -5.76
N PRO A 240 51.33 -25.85 -5.53
CA PRO A 240 52.03 -25.02 -6.50
C PRO A 240 52.47 -25.82 -7.74
N ALA A 241 52.27 -25.24 -8.92
CA ALA A 241 52.53 -25.89 -10.21
C ALA A 241 54.02 -26.26 -10.41
N CYS A 242 54.26 -27.33 -11.16
CA CYS A 242 55.59 -27.82 -11.53
C CYS A 242 56.12 -27.11 -12.79
N ASN A 243 57.37 -26.62 -12.77
CA ASN A 243 58.00 -25.95 -13.91
C ASN A 243 58.51 -26.89 -15.02
N ARG A 244 58.26 -28.21 -14.92
CA ARG A 244 58.53 -29.25 -15.93
C ARG A 244 60.00 -29.49 -16.32
N GLU A 245 60.95 -28.83 -15.68
CA GLU A 245 62.37 -29.22 -15.69
C GLU A 245 62.56 -30.51 -14.87
N GLN A 246 63.64 -31.26 -15.12
CA GLN A 246 64.01 -32.43 -14.31
C GLN A 246 65.43 -32.30 -13.74
N PRO A 247 65.60 -32.33 -12.39
CA PRO A 247 64.55 -32.27 -11.37
C PRO A 247 63.93 -30.86 -11.30
N CYS A 248 62.61 -30.78 -11.10
CA CYS A 248 61.92 -29.50 -11.13
C CYS A 248 62.33 -28.61 -9.94
N SER A 249 62.28 -27.29 -10.13
CA SER A 249 62.79 -26.32 -9.13
C SER A 249 62.12 -26.45 -7.76
N ASN A 250 60.85 -26.88 -7.71
CA ASN A 250 60.14 -27.17 -6.47
C ASN A 250 60.60 -28.47 -5.77
N CYS A 251 60.96 -29.52 -6.51
CA CYS A 251 61.56 -30.74 -5.93
C CYS A 251 62.99 -30.47 -5.42
N VAL A 252 63.74 -29.61 -6.11
CA VAL A 252 65.07 -29.13 -5.67
C VAL A 252 64.94 -28.29 -4.39
N ARG A 253 64.02 -27.30 -4.35
CA ARG A 253 63.76 -26.48 -3.14
C ARG A 253 63.29 -27.28 -1.93
N ARG A 254 62.68 -28.45 -2.14
CA ARG A 254 62.26 -29.38 -1.08
C ARG A 254 63.31 -30.44 -0.73
N SER A 255 64.53 -30.33 -1.27
CA SER A 255 65.65 -31.25 -1.03
C SER A 255 65.38 -32.72 -1.39
N ILE A 256 64.43 -32.97 -2.30
CA ILE A 256 64.07 -34.31 -2.81
C ILE A 256 64.13 -34.39 -4.35
N PRO A 257 65.23 -33.95 -5.00
CA PRO A 257 65.34 -33.94 -6.47
C PRO A 257 65.24 -35.35 -7.08
N HIS A 258 65.68 -36.38 -6.36
CA HIS A 258 65.70 -37.77 -6.82
C HIS A 258 64.30 -38.40 -7.03
N GLN A 259 63.22 -37.73 -6.60
CA GLN A 259 61.84 -38.22 -6.74
C GLN A 259 61.08 -37.56 -7.90
N CYS A 260 61.74 -36.72 -8.71
CA CYS A 260 61.10 -35.97 -9.80
C CYS A 260 61.06 -36.81 -11.10
N VAL A 261 59.95 -37.52 -11.34
CA VAL A 261 59.78 -38.45 -12.49
C VAL A 261 58.84 -37.88 -13.56
N SER A 262 59.19 -38.03 -14.83
CA SER A 262 58.38 -37.59 -15.99
C SER A 262 57.18 -38.49 -16.27
N TYR A 263 56.05 -37.89 -16.65
CA TYR A 263 54.78 -38.59 -16.93
C TYR A 263 54.45 -38.61 -18.43
N THR A 264 54.44 -39.78 -19.05
CA THR A 264 53.91 -40.01 -20.41
C THR A 264 52.48 -40.57 -20.35
N ARG A 265 51.58 -40.04 -21.19
CA ARG A 265 50.13 -40.27 -21.12
C ARG A 265 49.69 -41.48 -21.96
N PRO A 266 48.83 -42.41 -21.46
CA PRO A 266 48.31 -43.52 -22.26
C PRO A 266 47.19 -43.12 -23.22
N GLU A 267 47.10 -43.79 -24.36
CA GLU A 267 46.04 -43.63 -25.37
C GLU A 267 44.67 -44.21 -24.91
N ARG A 268 43.56 -43.64 -25.40
CA ARG A 268 42.22 -44.23 -25.27
C ARG A 268 41.67 -44.70 -26.62
N ARG A 269 41.15 -45.94 -26.65
CA ARG A 269 40.55 -46.58 -27.83
C ARG A 269 39.26 -45.89 -28.31
N LYS A 270 39.01 -45.97 -29.61
CA LYS A 270 37.88 -45.37 -30.34
C LYS A 270 36.55 -46.11 -30.12
N SER A 271 35.45 -45.36 -30.09
CA SER A 271 34.12 -45.84 -30.49
C SER A 271 33.54 -44.89 -31.55
N ARG A 272 33.03 -45.47 -32.64
CA ARG A 272 32.25 -44.82 -33.73
C ARG A 272 30.74 -44.94 -33.36
N SER A 273 29.72 -44.24 -33.87
CA SER A 273 29.48 -43.30 -35.00
C SER A 273 28.03 -42.74 -34.83
N CYS A 274 27.43 -41.80 -35.58
CA CYS A 274 27.84 -40.86 -36.65
C CYS A 274 26.71 -39.81 -36.85
N ARG A 275 27.01 -38.52 -37.06
CA ARG A 275 26.39 -37.73 -38.15
C ARG A 275 27.20 -36.46 -38.50
N GLN A 276 26.90 -35.89 -39.67
CA GLN A 276 27.80 -35.08 -40.50
C GLN A 276 27.95 -33.59 -40.12
N GLU A 277 28.98 -32.98 -40.72
CA GLU A 277 29.52 -31.63 -40.51
C GLU A 277 28.71 -30.49 -41.16
N PRO A 278 28.97 -29.23 -40.75
CA PRO A 278 28.92 -28.04 -41.60
C PRO A 278 30.35 -27.57 -42.01
N TYR A 279 30.54 -27.20 -43.27
CA TYR A 279 31.87 -26.83 -43.82
C TYR A 279 32.28 -25.36 -43.56
N GLN A 280 33.59 -25.11 -43.69
CA GLN A 280 34.34 -23.94 -43.17
C GLN A 280 34.32 -22.68 -44.06
N GLY A 281 34.74 -21.53 -43.49
CA GLY A 281 35.06 -20.30 -44.23
C GLY A 281 35.62 -19.13 -43.39
N HIS A 282 36.91 -19.18 -43.02
CA HIS A 282 37.73 -18.06 -42.50
C HIS A 282 38.21 -17.11 -43.64
N PRO A 283 39.04 -16.04 -43.44
CA PRO A 283 39.56 -15.35 -42.22
C PRO A 283 39.15 -13.85 -42.19
N GLY A 284 39.58 -12.90 -41.35
CA GLY A 284 40.65 -12.70 -40.35
C GLY A 284 40.61 -11.23 -39.90
N SER A 285 41.07 -10.87 -38.70
CA SER A 285 42.41 -10.29 -38.43
C SER A 285 42.50 -8.76 -38.66
N PHE A 286 42.98 -7.89 -37.74
CA PHE A 286 43.55 -8.02 -36.38
C PHE A 286 43.45 -6.63 -35.68
N ALA A 287 43.66 -6.57 -34.34
CA ALA A 287 44.44 -5.59 -33.53
C ALA A 287 44.55 -4.07 -33.92
N GLU A 288 44.71 -3.09 -33.01
CA GLU A 288 44.96 -3.09 -31.55
C GLU A 288 44.78 -1.68 -30.91
N SER A 289 44.70 -1.66 -29.58
CA SER A 289 45.28 -0.65 -28.65
C SER A 289 45.09 0.87 -28.87
N ALA A 290 44.39 1.53 -27.93
CA ALA A 290 45.02 2.26 -26.80
C ALA A 290 44.07 3.28 -26.14
N SER A 291 44.22 3.48 -24.83
CA SER A 291 43.46 4.41 -23.99
C SER A 291 44.17 5.75 -23.78
N ILE A 292 43.41 6.83 -23.50
CA ILE A 292 43.53 7.71 -22.29
C ILE A 292 42.59 8.94 -22.40
N SER A 293 42.21 9.47 -21.24
CA SER A 293 41.23 10.54 -20.95
C SER A 293 41.68 11.98 -21.32
N SER A 294 40.72 12.83 -21.74
CA SER A 294 40.58 14.23 -21.24
C SER A 294 39.28 14.94 -21.69
N THR A 295 38.57 15.56 -20.75
CA THR A 295 37.55 16.64 -20.90
C THR A 295 38.23 18.01 -21.19
N PRO A 296 37.54 19.18 -21.39
CA PRO A 296 36.09 19.47 -21.56
C PRO A 296 35.68 20.51 -22.65
N ALA A 297 34.37 20.53 -22.98
CA ALA A 297 33.57 21.71 -23.40
C ALA A 297 33.98 22.50 -24.69
N PRO A 298 33.33 23.63 -25.05
CA PRO A 298 32.04 23.62 -25.76
C PRO A 298 32.04 24.46 -27.06
N GLN A 299 31.14 24.18 -28.01
CA GLN A 299 30.83 25.15 -29.07
C GLN A 299 29.42 24.98 -29.67
N GLN A 300 28.70 26.09 -29.74
CA GLN A 300 27.46 26.25 -30.50
C GLN A 300 27.80 26.42 -31.99
N THR A 301 26.95 25.94 -32.91
CA THR A 301 26.30 26.77 -33.95
C THR A 301 25.36 25.97 -34.86
N ASN A 302 24.40 26.69 -35.42
CA ASN A 302 23.16 26.19 -36.02
C ASN A 302 23.28 25.44 -37.37
N SER A 303 22.32 24.53 -37.56
CA SER A 303 21.56 24.30 -38.79
C SER A 303 22.28 23.96 -40.11
N ALA A 304 22.17 22.69 -40.52
CA ALA A 304 21.94 22.32 -41.90
C ALA A 304 21.00 21.11 -41.97
N ASN A 305 19.91 21.21 -42.74
CA ASN A 305 18.93 20.13 -42.90
C ASN A 305 19.53 18.95 -43.67
N PHE A 306 19.49 17.75 -43.10
CA PHE A 306 19.62 16.51 -43.86
C PHE A 306 18.46 15.56 -43.56
N THR A 307 17.68 15.27 -44.59
CA THR A 307 16.48 14.44 -44.55
C THR A 307 16.82 12.96 -44.39
N SER A 308 17.04 12.51 -43.16
CA SER A 308 17.18 11.08 -42.88
C SER A 308 15.82 10.37 -42.81
N ARG A 309 15.78 9.16 -43.39
CA ARG A 309 14.58 8.35 -43.57
C ARG A 309 13.90 8.06 -42.22
N LYS A 310 12.57 8.21 -42.15
CA LYS A 310 11.76 7.71 -41.03
C LYS A 310 11.93 6.19 -40.94
N ALA A 311 12.85 5.72 -40.10
CA ALA A 311 12.75 4.39 -39.53
C ALA A 311 11.39 4.31 -38.84
N LYS A 312 10.57 3.30 -39.17
CA LYS A 312 9.40 2.96 -38.34
C LYS A 312 9.96 2.50 -37.00
N ILE A 313 10.03 3.42 -36.03
CA ILE A 313 10.13 3.06 -34.63
C ILE A 313 8.85 2.31 -34.33
N THR A 314 8.93 0.99 -34.29
CA THR A 314 7.90 0.14 -33.69
C THR A 314 7.65 0.73 -32.31
N LYS A 315 6.45 1.27 -32.05
CA LYS A 315 6.10 1.78 -30.72
C LYS A 315 6.35 0.64 -29.74
N ARG A 316 7.43 0.73 -28.97
CA ARG A 316 7.66 -0.14 -27.82
C ARG A 316 6.45 0.09 -26.92
N GLN A 317 5.62 -0.93 -26.72
CA GLN A 317 4.49 -0.81 -25.79
C GLN A 317 5.07 -0.35 -24.46
N THR A 318 4.74 0.88 -24.07
CA THR A 318 5.14 1.45 -22.80
C THR A 318 4.24 0.80 -21.76
N LEU A 319 4.77 -0.21 -21.08
CA LEU A 319 4.11 -1.03 -20.04
C LEU A 319 3.70 -0.22 -18.78
N GLY A 320 3.60 1.10 -18.89
CA GLY A 320 3.40 2.03 -17.78
C GLY A 320 3.91 3.44 -18.04
N ARG A 321 3.50 4.35 -17.15
CA ARG A 321 3.86 5.77 -17.08
C ARG A 321 4.38 6.11 -15.67
N LEU A 322 5.30 7.06 -15.60
CA LEU A 322 5.79 7.62 -14.35
C LEU A 322 4.87 8.77 -13.92
N PHE A 323 4.21 8.65 -12.76
CA PHE A 323 3.37 9.69 -12.17
C PHE A 323 4.10 10.38 -11.00
N LYS A 324 3.69 11.60 -10.64
CA LYS A 324 4.21 12.32 -9.46
C LYS A 324 3.24 12.20 -8.28
N ALA A 325 3.41 11.13 -7.50
CA ALA A 325 2.66 10.86 -6.29
C ALA A 325 3.20 11.70 -5.11
N ARG A 326 2.47 12.72 -4.64
CA ARG A 326 2.86 13.54 -3.47
C ARG A 326 4.33 14.02 -3.52
N GLY A 327 4.76 14.50 -4.70
CA GLY A 327 6.13 14.95 -4.97
C GLY A 327 7.14 13.84 -5.34
N ALA A 328 6.85 12.57 -5.05
CA ALA A 328 7.70 11.43 -5.43
C ALA A 328 7.32 10.86 -6.80
N ALA A 329 8.32 10.47 -7.60
CA ALA A 329 8.07 9.81 -8.88
C ALA A 329 7.76 8.32 -8.66
N SER A 330 6.52 7.91 -8.93
CA SER A 330 6.03 6.54 -8.80
C SER A 330 5.73 5.96 -10.19
N TYR A 331 6.23 4.76 -10.48
CA TYR A 331 6.01 4.12 -11.77
C TYR A 331 4.79 3.19 -11.70
N HIS A 332 3.78 3.49 -12.51
CA HIS A 332 2.54 2.74 -12.60
C HIS A 332 2.35 2.23 -14.02
N GLY A 333 1.65 1.12 -14.19
CA GLY A 333 1.42 0.54 -15.50
C GLY A 333 0.75 -0.81 -15.43
N ASP A 334 0.63 -1.44 -16.58
CA ASP A 334 -0.10 -2.71 -16.82
C ASP A 334 0.48 -3.90 -16.02
N PHE A 335 1.51 -3.68 -15.19
CA PHE A 335 2.13 -4.64 -14.28
C PHE A 335 1.30 -4.98 -13.04
N TYR A 336 0.30 -4.17 -12.71
CA TYR A 336 -0.63 -4.40 -11.62
C TYR A 336 -2.05 -4.38 -12.18
N PHE A 337 -2.82 -5.42 -11.91
CA PHE A 337 -4.08 -5.67 -12.59
C PHE A 337 -5.24 -5.17 -11.74
N GLY A 338 -5.55 -3.87 -11.81
CA GLY A 338 -6.62 -3.32 -10.99
C GLY A 338 -6.56 -1.81 -10.87
N HIS A 339 -7.72 -1.14 -10.92
CA HIS A 339 -7.78 0.31 -10.65
C HIS A 339 -7.28 0.62 -9.24
N GLN A 340 -7.65 -0.22 -8.26
CA GLN A 340 -7.11 -0.20 -6.89
C GLN A 340 -5.59 -0.45 -6.79
N SER A 341 -4.82 -0.49 -7.88
CA SER A 341 -3.36 -0.34 -7.81
C SER A 341 -2.99 0.98 -7.12
N ALA A 342 -1.76 1.09 -6.61
CA ALA A 342 -1.32 2.30 -5.87
C ALA A 342 -1.36 3.63 -6.68
N ALA A 343 -1.77 3.58 -7.95
CA ALA A 343 -2.06 4.74 -8.79
C ALA A 343 -3.36 5.46 -8.38
N SER A 344 -4.49 4.74 -8.23
CA SER A 344 -5.79 5.41 -7.94
C SER A 344 -5.80 6.06 -6.57
N ILE A 345 -5.22 5.40 -5.55
CA ILE A 345 -5.06 5.92 -4.18
C ILE A 345 -4.18 7.18 -4.12
N VAL A 346 -3.43 7.45 -5.19
CA VAL A 346 -2.56 8.60 -5.37
C VAL A 346 -3.22 9.69 -6.23
N GLU A 347 -4.04 9.31 -7.22
CA GLU A 347 -4.78 10.22 -8.10
C GLU A 347 -6.08 10.73 -7.47
N ALA A 348 -6.74 9.90 -6.65
CA ALA A 348 -7.80 10.34 -5.75
C ALA A 348 -7.20 11.37 -4.79
N THR A 349 -7.69 12.61 -4.88
CA THR A 349 -7.59 13.57 -3.78
C THR A 349 -8.03 12.83 -2.52
N THR A 350 -7.12 12.71 -1.55
CA THR A 350 -7.47 12.19 -0.24
C THR A 350 -8.73 12.91 0.22
N GLN A 351 -9.78 12.17 0.61
CA GLN A 351 -10.86 12.75 1.40
C GLN A 351 -10.19 13.60 2.47
N GLU A 352 -10.52 14.88 2.52
CA GLU A 352 -10.08 15.73 3.61
C GLU A 352 -10.54 15.04 4.89
N VAL A 353 -9.57 14.63 5.72
CA VAL A 353 -9.89 14.26 7.10
C VAL A 353 -10.64 15.47 7.65
N PRO A 354 -11.92 15.35 8.08
CA PRO A 354 -12.76 16.52 8.27
C PRO A 354 -12.07 17.55 9.17
N SER A 355 -11.74 18.70 8.58
CA SER A 355 -11.13 19.86 9.25
C SER A 355 -12.14 20.49 10.20
N GLY A 356 -12.51 19.75 11.26
CA GLY A 356 -13.70 20.01 12.05
C GLY A 356 -14.28 18.78 12.76
N ILE A 357 -13.49 18.08 13.58
CA ILE A 357 -14.02 17.53 14.84
C ILE A 357 -13.59 18.47 15.96
N TYR A 358 -14.36 19.54 16.15
CA TYR A 358 -14.29 20.34 17.37
C TYR A 358 -14.90 19.52 18.52
N VAL A 359 -14.07 18.76 19.22
CA VAL A 359 -14.48 18.14 20.49
C VAL A 359 -14.76 19.26 21.49
N GLY A 360 -16.03 19.47 21.80
CA GLY A 360 -16.51 20.50 22.71
C GLY A 360 -15.83 20.40 24.08
N HIS A 361 -15.22 21.50 24.53
CA HIS A 361 -14.42 21.51 25.74
C HIS A 361 -15.25 21.25 27.02
N SER A 362 -14.80 20.31 27.85
CA SER A 362 -15.11 20.33 29.29
C SER A 362 -13.97 19.75 30.14
N ARG A 363 -13.07 20.67 30.52
CA ARG A 363 -12.22 20.67 31.72
C ARG A 363 -11.35 19.42 32.02
N GLY A 364 -10.07 19.54 31.64
CA GLY A 364 -9.04 19.53 32.70
C GLY A 364 -8.02 18.39 32.78
N SER A 365 -7.40 17.94 31.67
CA SER A 365 -6.02 17.42 31.68
C SER A 365 -5.43 17.38 30.27
N ARG A 366 -4.41 18.19 29.97
CA ARG A 366 -2.96 17.88 30.12
C ARG A 366 -2.42 16.87 29.09
N ILE A 367 -1.90 17.36 27.97
CA ILE A 367 -0.65 16.96 27.28
C ILE A 367 -0.23 18.20 26.45
N GLY A 368 0.98 18.76 26.44
CA GLY A 368 2.17 18.66 27.30
C GLY A 368 2.93 20.01 27.22
N ALA A 369 4.01 20.32 27.94
CA ALA A 369 4.85 19.49 28.81
C ALA A 369 5.39 18.22 28.12
N ALA A 370 6.10 18.43 27.01
CA ALA A 370 7.38 17.73 26.87
C ALA A 370 8.38 18.44 27.80
N GLN A 371 9.14 17.63 28.53
CA GLN A 371 10.27 18.00 29.38
C GLN A 371 10.76 16.70 30.04
N PRO A 372 12.07 16.54 30.28
CA PRO A 372 13.20 16.77 29.39
C PRO A 372 13.78 15.41 28.92
N PHE A 373 14.81 15.44 28.06
CA PHE A 373 15.51 14.26 27.54
C PHE A 373 16.08 13.28 28.61
N ARG A 374 15.20 12.43 29.15
CA ARG A 374 15.48 11.04 29.53
C ARG A 374 15.09 10.16 28.33
N ASN A 375 15.92 10.17 27.29
CA ASN A 375 15.81 9.33 26.08
C ASN A 375 14.46 9.42 25.32
N GLU A 376 14.05 10.62 24.90
CA GLU A 376 12.69 10.90 24.41
C GLU A 376 12.34 10.44 22.97
N ARG A 377 13.15 9.57 22.34
CA ARG A 377 12.71 8.74 21.19
C ARG A 377 13.15 7.27 21.28
N GLY A 378 13.26 6.74 22.50
CA GLY A 378 13.42 5.30 22.73
C GLY A 378 12.10 4.51 22.62
N PRO A 379 12.14 3.16 22.56
CA PRO A 379 10.97 2.28 22.59
C PRO A 379 9.95 2.63 23.68
N TYR A 380 10.43 3.04 24.85
CA TYR A 380 9.60 3.37 26.00
C TYR A 380 8.63 4.53 25.74
N ALA A 381 9.02 5.55 24.96
CA ALA A 381 8.12 6.66 24.65
C ALA A 381 6.95 6.21 23.76
N GLN A 382 7.22 5.32 22.80
CA GLN A 382 6.19 4.73 21.94
C GLN A 382 5.26 3.79 22.73
N LEU A 383 5.81 3.03 23.68
CA LEU A 383 5.03 2.21 24.60
C LEU A 383 4.14 3.05 25.53
N TRP A 384 4.65 4.15 26.08
CA TRP A 384 3.87 5.08 26.90
C TRP A 384 2.70 5.69 26.14
N GLU A 385 2.92 6.10 24.90
CA GLU A 385 1.87 6.63 24.03
C GLU A 385 0.78 5.58 23.76
N LEU A 386 1.18 4.34 23.42
CA LEU A 386 0.26 3.23 23.23
C LEU A 386 -0.54 2.93 24.50
N ILE A 387 0.09 2.79 25.65
CA ILE A 387 -0.62 2.59 26.93
C ILE A 387 -1.57 3.76 27.23
N GLY A 388 -1.17 4.99 26.86
CA GLY A 388 -1.99 6.20 26.97
C GLY A 388 -3.24 6.21 26.07
N SER A 389 -3.26 5.43 24.98
CA SER A 389 -4.43 5.22 24.14
C SER A 389 -5.48 4.29 24.76
N LEU A 390 -5.18 3.52 25.81
CA LEU A 390 -6.17 2.63 26.42
C LEU A 390 -7.22 3.40 27.25
N PRO A 391 -8.48 2.92 27.31
CA PRO A 391 -9.47 3.46 28.24
C PRO A 391 -8.96 3.43 29.68
N ARG A 392 -9.07 4.56 30.39
CA ARG A 392 -8.65 4.69 31.80
C ARG A 392 -9.41 3.77 32.76
N GLN A 393 -10.60 3.30 32.36
CA GLN A 393 -11.45 2.42 33.16
C GLN A 393 -11.35 0.99 32.62
N LYS A 394 -10.77 0.08 33.43
CA LYS A 394 -10.69 -1.35 33.09
C LYS A 394 -12.06 -1.94 32.71
N ALA A 395 -13.14 -1.51 33.38
CA ALA A 395 -14.50 -1.98 33.10
C ALA A 395 -14.96 -1.73 31.65
N THR A 396 -14.53 -0.63 31.02
CA THR A 396 -14.77 -0.38 29.58
C THR A 396 -14.02 -1.40 28.73
N VAL A 397 -12.74 -1.62 29.02
CA VAL A 397 -11.90 -2.61 28.32
C VAL A 397 -12.44 -4.03 28.48
N ASP A 398 -12.90 -4.39 29.68
CA ASP A 398 -13.53 -5.68 29.99
C ASP A 398 -14.78 -5.90 29.12
N HIS A 399 -15.67 -4.91 29.05
CA HIS A 399 -16.91 -4.96 28.30
C HIS A 399 -16.67 -5.11 26.79
N LEU A 400 -15.84 -4.24 26.20
CA LEU A 400 -15.52 -4.27 24.77
C LEU A 400 -14.84 -5.59 24.35
N THR A 401 -13.93 -6.08 25.19
CA THR A 401 -13.28 -7.39 25.01
C THR A 401 -14.29 -8.53 25.05
N ALA A 402 -15.20 -8.53 26.03
CA ALA A 402 -16.26 -9.54 26.14
C ALA A 402 -17.28 -9.49 24.98
N ARG A 403 -17.58 -8.31 24.43
CA ARG A 403 -18.38 -8.18 23.18
C ARG A 403 -17.68 -8.91 22.03
N PHE A 404 -16.38 -8.66 21.80
CA PHE A 404 -15.61 -9.29 20.72
C PHE A 404 -15.58 -10.83 20.82
N PHE A 405 -15.20 -11.38 21.99
CA PHE A 405 -15.07 -12.83 22.19
C PHE A 405 -16.41 -13.55 22.07
N ARG A 406 -17.52 -12.92 22.46
CA ARG A 406 -18.86 -13.49 22.33
C ARG A 406 -19.41 -13.45 20.91
N GLU A 407 -19.20 -12.36 20.17
CA GLU A 407 -19.98 -12.06 18.95
C GLU A 407 -19.22 -12.19 17.63
N LEU A 408 -17.89 -12.07 17.64
CA LEU A 408 -17.04 -12.16 16.44
C LEU A 408 -16.05 -13.33 16.50
N ASN A 409 -15.36 -13.55 17.63
CA ASN A 409 -14.33 -14.61 17.71
C ASN A 409 -14.84 -16.04 17.37
N PRO A 410 -16.08 -16.46 17.68
CA PRO A 410 -16.58 -17.79 17.29
C PRO A 410 -16.72 -17.95 15.77
N THR A 411 -16.78 -16.83 15.03
CA THR A 411 -16.82 -16.81 13.57
C THR A 411 -15.44 -16.57 12.96
N PHE A 412 -14.62 -15.68 13.54
CA PHE A 412 -13.30 -15.34 13.02
C PHE A 412 -12.23 -16.39 13.35
N ASN A 413 -12.29 -16.98 14.54
CA ASN A 413 -11.39 -18.04 15.01
C ASN A 413 -9.90 -17.64 14.87
N SER A 414 -9.54 -16.45 15.37
CA SER A 414 -8.19 -15.88 15.22
C SER A 414 -7.45 -15.65 16.55
N VAL A 415 -8.12 -15.75 17.70
CA VAL A 415 -7.52 -15.52 19.03
C VAL A 415 -7.99 -16.57 20.03
N HIS A 416 -7.04 -17.19 20.73
CA HIS A 416 -7.33 -18.10 21.84
C HIS A 416 -7.73 -17.32 23.10
N GLU A 417 -8.96 -17.52 23.58
CA GLU A 417 -9.54 -16.71 24.66
C GLU A 417 -8.84 -16.90 26.00
N GLU A 418 -8.48 -18.13 26.39
CA GLU A 418 -7.79 -18.40 27.67
C GLU A 418 -6.38 -17.79 27.69
N SER A 419 -5.61 -17.95 26.61
CA SER A 419 -4.27 -17.38 26.50
C SER A 419 -4.30 -15.85 26.46
N PHE A 420 -5.27 -15.26 25.74
CA PHE A 420 -5.49 -13.82 25.76
C PHE A 420 -5.85 -13.34 27.17
N THR A 421 -6.78 -14.00 27.84
CA THR A 421 -7.26 -13.66 29.18
C THR A 421 -6.15 -13.76 30.23
N THR A 422 -5.25 -14.74 30.09
CA THR A 422 -4.06 -14.88 30.95
C THR A 422 -3.14 -13.66 30.81
N SER A 423 -2.82 -13.24 29.59
CA SER A 423 -2.04 -12.03 29.34
C SER A 423 -2.77 -10.75 29.76
N TYR A 424 -4.09 -10.72 29.61
CA TYR A 424 -4.96 -9.61 30.03
C TYR A 424 -4.96 -9.41 31.55
N ASN A 425 -5.17 -10.48 32.32
CA ASN A 425 -5.12 -10.40 33.79
C ASN A 425 -3.72 -10.01 34.26
N LYS A 426 -2.67 -10.63 33.71
CA LYS A 426 -1.27 -10.23 33.95
C LYS A 426 -0.98 -8.76 33.59
N PHE A 427 -1.70 -8.17 32.64
CA PHE A 427 -1.57 -6.74 32.30
C PHE A 427 -2.18 -5.84 33.39
N TRP A 428 -3.34 -6.22 33.95
CA TRP A 428 -4.06 -5.41 34.94
C TRP A 428 -3.64 -5.64 36.40
N ASP A 429 -3.04 -6.79 36.72
CA ASP A 429 -2.52 -7.13 38.06
C ASP A 429 -1.22 -6.37 38.42
N ARG A 430 -0.70 -5.52 37.51
CA ARG A 430 0.54 -4.76 37.70
C ARG A 430 0.32 -3.59 38.67
N LYS A 431 1.32 -3.34 39.52
CA LYS A 431 1.21 -2.38 40.64
C LYS A 431 1.40 -0.94 40.16
N THR A 432 0.28 -0.31 39.82
CA THR A 432 0.18 1.11 39.44
C THR A 432 1.03 2.01 40.33
N GLY A 433 2.06 2.62 39.72
CA GLY A 433 2.96 3.58 40.37
C GLY A 433 4.31 3.02 40.83
N CYS A 434 4.60 1.74 40.58
CA CYS A 434 5.96 1.16 40.68
C CYS A 434 6.28 0.32 39.42
N ASP A 435 5.67 0.67 38.29
CA ASP A 435 5.68 -0.17 37.10
C ASP A 435 7.00 -0.13 36.34
N ASP A 436 7.70 -1.25 36.38
CA ASP A 436 8.72 -1.60 35.40
C ASP A 436 8.03 -1.91 34.05
N LEU A 437 7.73 -0.86 33.30
CA LEU A 437 7.03 -0.91 32.01
C LEU A 437 7.79 -1.67 30.93
N THR A 438 9.04 -2.06 31.16
CA THR A 438 9.77 -3.02 30.30
C THR A 438 9.01 -4.35 30.13
N ASN A 439 8.11 -4.68 31.06
CA ASN A 439 7.35 -5.93 31.08
C ASN A 439 6.02 -5.89 30.29
N VAL A 440 5.72 -4.81 29.55
CA VAL A 440 4.50 -4.71 28.74
C VAL A 440 4.78 -5.16 27.30
N ASP A 441 4.22 -6.32 26.91
CA ASP A 441 4.42 -6.86 25.57
C ASP A 441 3.60 -6.09 24.52
N ILE A 442 4.28 -5.34 23.65
CA ILE A 442 3.66 -4.58 22.56
C ILE A 442 2.98 -5.52 21.54
N ARG A 443 3.44 -6.77 21.42
CA ARG A 443 2.89 -7.74 20.46
C ARG A 443 1.46 -8.13 20.85
N TRP A 444 1.25 -8.39 22.14
CA TRP A 444 -0.09 -8.63 22.69
C TRP A 444 -0.95 -7.35 22.69
N LEU A 445 -0.37 -6.16 22.95
CA LEU A 445 -1.10 -4.90 22.82
C LEU A 445 -1.68 -4.69 21.41
N ALA A 446 -0.99 -5.10 20.34
CA ALA A 446 -1.54 -5.05 18.99
C ALA A 446 -2.85 -5.83 18.86
N VAL A 447 -2.95 -7.01 19.49
CA VAL A 447 -4.17 -7.84 19.56
C VAL A 447 -5.25 -7.16 20.40
N LEU A 448 -4.90 -6.65 21.59
CA LEU A 448 -5.85 -5.92 22.45
C LEU A 448 -6.48 -4.74 21.71
N PHE A 449 -5.67 -3.89 21.07
CA PHE A 449 -6.19 -2.70 20.38
C PHE A 449 -7.13 -3.03 19.22
N ILE A 450 -6.86 -4.06 18.41
CA ILE A 450 -7.80 -4.42 17.33
C ILE A 450 -9.08 -5.08 17.87
N ILE A 451 -9.00 -5.80 18.99
CA ILE A 451 -10.18 -6.29 19.73
C ILE A 451 -11.03 -5.11 20.22
N LEU A 452 -10.41 -4.06 20.79
CA LEU A 452 -11.14 -2.85 21.20
C LEU A 452 -11.74 -2.09 20.02
N ALA A 453 -11.03 -1.98 18.89
CA ALA A 453 -11.57 -1.37 17.68
C ALA A 453 -12.86 -2.06 17.18
N PHE A 454 -12.90 -3.38 17.19
CA PHE A 454 -14.13 -4.13 16.91
C PHE A 454 -15.17 -3.99 18.03
N GLY A 455 -14.73 -3.94 19.29
CA GLY A 455 -15.59 -3.75 20.46
C GLY A 455 -16.38 -2.44 20.41
N GLU A 456 -15.75 -1.32 20.06
CA GLU A 456 -16.39 0.01 19.94
C GLU A 456 -17.48 0.02 18.87
N LEU A 457 -17.25 -0.65 17.73
CA LEU A 457 -18.27 -0.82 16.69
C LEU A 457 -19.43 -1.66 17.22
N LEU A 458 -19.13 -2.82 17.82
CA LEU A 458 -20.12 -3.70 18.45
C LEU A 458 -20.97 -2.99 19.51
N ASP A 459 -20.46 -1.96 20.17
CA ASP A 459 -21.18 -1.25 21.25
C ASP A 459 -22.06 -0.08 20.78
N CYS A 460 -22.06 0.29 19.48
CA CYS A 460 -22.98 1.32 18.98
C CYS A 460 -24.44 0.88 19.25
N PRO A 461 -25.23 1.64 20.04
CA PRO A 461 -26.61 1.28 20.34
C PRO A 461 -27.44 1.15 19.05
N GLN A 462 -28.43 0.25 19.03
CA GLN A 462 -29.27 0.05 17.84
C GLN A 462 -30.73 0.43 18.13
N PRO A 463 -31.36 1.30 17.30
CA PRO A 463 -30.79 2.02 16.16
C PRO A 463 -29.79 3.11 16.60
N CYS A 464 -28.64 3.22 15.92
CA CYS A 464 -27.63 4.26 16.23
C CYS A 464 -28.02 5.59 15.56
N SER A 465 -27.82 6.72 16.24
CA SER A 465 -27.94 8.05 15.60
C SER A 465 -26.70 8.34 14.76
N ALA A 466 -26.77 9.32 13.87
CA ALA A 466 -25.63 9.70 13.02
C ALA A 466 -24.42 10.17 13.87
N GLU A 467 -24.68 10.85 14.99
CA GLU A 467 -23.66 11.28 15.95
C GLU A 467 -23.05 10.08 16.68
N ALA A 468 -23.89 9.19 17.24
CA ALA A 468 -23.41 8.00 17.96
C ALA A 468 -22.65 7.02 17.05
N GLN A 469 -23.07 6.91 15.78
CA GLN A 469 -22.34 6.19 14.75
C GLN A 469 -20.96 6.80 14.53
N ARG A 470 -20.87 8.12 14.29
CA ARG A 470 -19.60 8.82 14.06
C ARG A 470 -18.66 8.68 15.26
N GLU A 471 -19.16 8.83 16.48
CA GLU A 471 -18.38 8.65 17.72
C GLU A 471 -17.84 7.21 17.84
N SER A 472 -18.66 6.20 17.52
CA SER A 472 -18.25 4.79 17.49
C SER A 472 -17.19 4.52 16.40
N GLU A 473 -17.34 5.09 15.21
CA GLU A 473 -16.39 4.99 14.10
C GLU A 473 -15.05 5.67 14.43
N ASP A 474 -15.07 6.90 14.97
CA ASP A 474 -13.87 7.65 15.38
C ASP A 474 -13.12 6.95 16.53
N SER A 475 -13.84 6.44 17.54
CA SER A 475 -13.28 5.68 18.66
C SER A 475 -12.66 4.35 18.20
N SER A 476 -13.39 3.62 17.34
CA SER A 476 -12.89 2.40 16.70
C SER A 476 -11.61 2.66 15.88
N LEU A 477 -11.60 3.74 15.09
CA LEU A 477 -10.47 4.14 14.26
C LEU A 477 -9.24 4.50 15.10
N HIS A 478 -9.42 5.13 16.27
CA HIS A 478 -8.34 5.41 17.22
C HIS A 478 -7.63 4.12 17.66
N PHE A 479 -8.39 3.10 18.10
CA PHE A 479 -7.81 1.83 18.50
C PHE A 479 -7.19 1.05 17.34
N TYR A 480 -7.80 1.10 16.15
CA TYR A 480 -7.20 0.53 14.94
C TYR A 480 -5.82 1.14 14.63
N TRP A 481 -5.65 2.46 14.78
CA TRP A 481 -4.34 3.11 14.58
C TRP A 481 -3.33 2.73 15.67
N ALA A 482 -3.76 2.63 16.94
CA ALA A 482 -2.92 2.12 18.02
C ALA A 482 -2.47 0.65 17.78
N SER A 483 -3.36 -0.18 17.24
CA SER A 483 -3.05 -1.56 16.85
C SER A 483 -2.04 -1.63 15.70
N ARG A 484 -2.25 -0.89 14.60
CA ARG A 484 -1.29 -0.81 13.48
C ARG A 484 0.07 -0.29 13.91
N LYS A 485 0.09 0.73 14.78
CA LYS A 485 1.32 1.27 15.37
C LYS A 485 2.06 0.20 16.18
N SER A 486 1.34 -0.53 17.03
CA SER A 486 1.90 -1.66 17.80
C SER A 486 2.46 -2.76 16.89
N LEU A 487 1.72 -3.16 15.84
CA LEU A 487 2.12 -4.18 14.87
C LEU A 487 3.46 -3.86 14.18
N VAL A 488 3.65 -2.61 13.76
CA VAL A 488 4.87 -2.17 13.05
C VAL A 488 6.06 -1.98 14.00
N ILE A 489 5.81 -1.52 15.23
CA ILE A 489 6.85 -1.20 16.22
C ILE A 489 7.39 -2.47 16.89
N ALA A 490 6.52 -3.40 17.28
CA ALA A 490 6.89 -4.52 18.13
C ALA A 490 8.05 -5.40 17.60
N PRO A 491 8.16 -5.73 16.29
CA PRO A 491 9.27 -6.52 15.76
C PRO A 491 10.65 -5.90 16.03
N SER A 492 10.73 -4.56 16.13
CA SER A 492 11.99 -3.85 16.38
C SER A 492 12.54 -4.03 17.79
N PHE A 493 11.73 -4.54 18.73
CA PHE A 493 12.04 -4.61 20.16
C PHE A 493 11.81 -5.98 20.79
N TYR A 494 10.77 -6.70 20.34
CA TYR A 494 10.33 -7.99 20.88
C TYR A 494 10.41 -9.12 19.85
N GLY A 495 10.84 -8.83 18.61
CA GLY A 495 10.79 -9.77 17.50
C GLY A 495 9.37 -10.19 17.14
N GLU A 496 9.26 -11.27 16.38
CA GLU A 496 7.99 -11.79 15.86
C GLU A 496 7.28 -12.71 16.88
N SER A 497 5.94 -12.71 16.87
CA SER A 497 5.13 -13.65 17.68
C SER A 497 3.81 -14.01 17.00
N THR A 498 3.15 -15.05 17.51
CA THR A 498 1.79 -15.45 17.13
C THR A 498 0.81 -14.29 17.30
N ASP A 499 0.97 -13.47 18.34
CA ASP A 499 0.11 -12.29 18.58
C ASP A 499 0.17 -11.29 17.42
N LEU A 500 1.36 -11.04 16.85
CA LEU A 500 1.49 -10.16 15.68
C LEU A 500 0.82 -10.76 14.44
N THR A 501 0.85 -12.08 14.29
CA THR A 501 0.11 -12.78 13.23
C THR A 501 -1.40 -12.66 13.43
N CYS A 502 -1.91 -12.90 14.65
CA CYS A 502 -3.32 -12.73 15.00
C CYS A 502 -3.80 -11.29 14.81
N ALA A 503 -3.03 -10.31 15.30
CA ALA A 503 -3.30 -8.88 15.10
C ALA A 503 -3.33 -8.53 13.61
N GLY A 504 -2.35 -9.00 12.83
CA GLY A 504 -2.31 -8.79 11.38
C GLY A 504 -3.55 -9.33 10.65
N ILE A 505 -4.02 -10.53 11.01
CA ILE A 505 -5.27 -11.11 10.49
C ILE A 505 -6.48 -10.23 10.86
N LEU A 506 -6.61 -9.84 12.13
CA LEU A 506 -7.74 -9.02 12.60
C LEU A 506 -7.74 -7.61 12.01
N ILE A 507 -6.58 -6.94 11.89
CA ILE A 507 -6.46 -5.63 11.24
C ILE A 507 -6.80 -5.75 9.75
N THR A 508 -6.41 -6.86 9.09
CA THR A 508 -6.79 -7.13 7.70
C THR A 508 -8.31 -7.27 7.57
N ARG A 509 -8.97 -8.05 8.44
CA ARG A 509 -10.44 -8.16 8.48
C ARG A 509 -11.12 -6.81 8.76
N TYR A 510 -10.57 -5.99 9.65
CA TYR A 510 -11.07 -4.64 9.94
C TYR A 510 -10.96 -3.71 8.72
N LEU A 511 -9.83 -3.76 7.99
CA LEU A 511 -9.65 -3.03 6.74
C LEU A 511 -10.62 -3.48 5.65
N VAL A 512 -10.95 -4.78 5.58
CA VAL A 512 -11.97 -5.30 4.66
C VAL A 512 -13.36 -4.76 5.04
N TYR A 513 -13.74 -4.78 6.32
CA TYR A 513 -14.97 -4.14 6.81
C TYR A 513 -15.02 -2.65 6.44
N ALA A 514 -13.94 -1.92 6.69
CA ALA A 514 -13.80 -0.48 6.39
C ALA A 514 -13.64 -0.16 4.88
N ARG A 515 -13.81 -1.15 3.99
CA ARG A 515 -13.66 -1.07 2.52
C ARG A 515 -12.27 -0.60 2.02
N ARG A 516 -11.25 -0.66 2.87
CA ARG A 516 -9.86 -0.25 2.59
C ARG A 516 -9.00 -1.42 2.09
N ILE A 517 -9.50 -2.15 1.09
CA ILE A 517 -8.92 -3.41 0.58
C ILE A 517 -7.45 -3.22 0.14
N SER A 518 -7.12 -2.11 -0.50
CA SER A 518 -5.75 -1.80 -0.89
C SER A 518 -4.74 -1.69 0.25
N GLU A 519 -5.17 -1.25 1.43
CA GLU A 519 -4.33 -1.25 2.64
C GLU A 519 -4.32 -2.62 3.33
N SER A 520 -5.38 -3.41 3.17
CA SER A 520 -5.43 -4.77 3.70
C SER A 520 -4.38 -5.66 3.03
N TRP A 521 -4.12 -5.49 1.71
CA TRP A 521 -3.04 -6.17 0.98
C TRP A 521 -1.63 -5.91 1.55
N LEU A 522 -1.34 -4.66 1.93
CA LEU A 522 -0.06 -4.30 2.57
C LEU A 522 0.03 -4.90 3.98
N THR A 523 -1.09 -4.88 4.72
CA THR A 523 -1.16 -5.36 6.10
C THR A 523 -1.02 -6.88 6.19
N ILE A 524 -1.72 -7.62 5.33
CA ILE A 524 -1.62 -9.08 5.28
C ILE A 524 -0.22 -9.51 4.83
N SER A 525 0.38 -8.80 3.85
CA SER A 525 1.76 -9.04 3.43
C SER A 525 2.75 -8.90 4.59
N PHE A 526 2.58 -7.88 5.44
CA PHE A 526 3.41 -7.70 6.64
C PHE A 526 3.21 -8.83 7.66
N ALA A 527 1.95 -9.20 7.94
CA ALA A 527 1.61 -10.30 8.84
C ALA A 527 2.20 -11.65 8.38
N ILE A 528 2.22 -11.89 7.07
CA ILE A 528 2.84 -13.07 6.46
C ILE A 528 4.35 -13.06 6.66
N ARG A 529 5.04 -11.91 6.52
CA ARG A 529 6.48 -11.83 6.84
C ARG A 529 6.76 -12.17 8.31
N MET A 530 5.92 -11.69 9.24
CA MET A 530 6.04 -12.03 10.66
C MET A 530 5.81 -13.52 10.94
N ALA A 531 4.86 -14.16 10.25
CA ALA A 531 4.63 -15.60 10.34
C ALA A 531 5.75 -16.42 9.68
N GLN A 532 6.29 -15.96 8.54
CA GLN A 532 7.42 -16.57 7.84
C GLN A 532 8.69 -16.55 8.71
N ALA A 533 8.99 -15.42 9.37
CA ALA A 533 10.13 -15.30 10.28
C ALA A 533 10.06 -16.26 11.48
N GLN A 534 8.84 -16.55 11.97
CA GLN A 534 8.60 -17.57 13.00
C GLN A 534 8.63 -19.02 12.49
N GLY A 535 8.90 -19.23 11.21
CA GLY A 535 8.90 -20.54 10.58
C GLY A 535 7.50 -21.15 10.37
N MET A 536 6.41 -20.37 10.46
CA MET A 536 5.04 -20.92 10.29
C MET A 536 4.77 -21.49 8.90
N HIS A 537 5.57 -21.15 7.90
CA HIS A 537 5.51 -21.72 6.55
C HIS A 537 6.00 -23.18 6.47
N VAL A 538 6.66 -23.67 7.53
CA VAL A 538 7.07 -25.07 7.71
C VAL A 538 6.12 -25.70 8.73
N ASP A 539 5.69 -26.93 8.44
CA ASP A 539 4.80 -27.66 9.33
C ASP A 539 5.45 -27.95 10.69
N GLY A 540 4.67 -27.82 11.78
CA GLY A 540 5.19 -28.03 13.14
C GLY A 540 5.71 -29.45 13.41
N ASP A 541 5.20 -30.46 12.70
CA ASP A 541 5.70 -31.83 12.79
C ASP A 541 7.15 -31.97 12.27
N GLN A 542 7.59 -31.07 11.37
CA GLN A 542 8.98 -31.03 10.86
C GLN A 542 9.91 -30.20 11.76
N LEU A 543 9.36 -29.55 12.78
CA LEU A 543 10.05 -28.69 13.73
C LEU A 543 10.02 -29.27 15.16
N ASP A 544 9.61 -30.53 15.32
CA ASP A 544 9.41 -31.22 16.60
C ASP A 544 8.55 -30.43 17.61
N LEU A 545 7.54 -29.69 17.12
CA LEU A 545 6.63 -28.91 17.97
C LEU A 545 5.49 -29.78 18.54
N PRO A 546 5.03 -29.52 19.79
CA PRO A 546 3.87 -30.21 20.35
C PRO A 546 2.63 -30.02 19.48
N ARG A 547 1.84 -31.09 19.28
CA ARG A 547 0.72 -31.09 18.32
C ARG A 547 -0.28 -29.94 18.52
N LYS A 548 -0.54 -29.52 19.76
CA LYS A 548 -1.41 -28.36 20.05
C LYS A 548 -0.89 -27.05 19.43
N VAL A 549 0.43 -26.85 19.43
CA VAL A 549 1.10 -25.68 18.85
C VAL A 549 1.14 -25.80 17.32
N THR A 550 1.34 -27.02 16.80
CA THR A 550 1.26 -27.30 15.37
C THR A 550 -0.12 -26.96 14.81
N GLU A 551 -1.22 -27.42 15.41
CA GLU A 551 -2.58 -27.11 14.94
C GLU A 551 -2.92 -25.62 15.04
N ALA A 552 -2.51 -24.94 16.12
CA ALA A 552 -2.69 -23.49 16.24
C ALA A 552 -1.95 -22.73 15.12
N ARG A 553 -0.71 -23.15 14.79
CA ARG A 553 0.06 -22.61 13.66
C ARG A 553 -0.59 -22.91 12.31
N ARG A 554 -1.11 -24.14 12.10
CA ARG A 554 -1.84 -24.52 10.89
C ARG A 554 -3.06 -23.61 10.68
N ARG A 555 -3.89 -23.42 11.72
CA ARG A 555 -5.05 -22.51 11.69
C ARG A 555 -4.70 -21.08 11.31
N LEU A 556 -3.65 -20.50 11.90
CA LEU A 556 -3.25 -19.11 11.63
C LEU A 556 -2.69 -18.95 10.22
N TRP A 557 -1.81 -19.85 9.77
CA TRP A 557 -1.23 -19.78 8.43
C TRP A 557 -2.27 -20.01 7.33
N SER A 558 -3.22 -20.94 7.52
CA SER A 558 -4.32 -21.13 6.56
C SER A 558 -5.20 -19.89 6.43
N GLN A 559 -5.45 -19.15 7.53
CA GLN A 559 -6.12 -17.83 7.46
C GLN A 559 -5.30 -16.77 6.73
N LEU A 560 -3.98 -16.72 6.94
CA LEU A 560 -3.09 -15.83 6.17
C LEU A 560 -3.12 -16.17 4.68
N TYR A 561 -3.11 -17.46 4.34
CA TYR A 561 -3.08 -17.98 2.96
C TYR A 561 -4.36 -17.64 2.18
N ASP A 562 -5.52 -17.82 2.81
CA ASP A 562 -6.82 -17.41 2.28
C ASP A 562 -6.89 -15.90 2.05
N LEU A 563 -6.54 -15.09 3.05
CA LEU A 563 -6.56 -13.64 2.95
C LEU A 563 -5.58 -13.09 1.89
N ASP A 564 -4.35 -13.60 1.82
CA ASP A 564 -3.34 -13.22 0.81
C ASP A 564 -3.94 -13.33 -0.60
N ARG A 565 -4.53 -14.50 -0.91
CA ARG A 565 -5.04 -14.85 -2.23
C ARG A 565 -6.37 -14.18 -2.58
N LEU A 566 -7.32 -14.09 -1.65
CA LEU A 566 -8.59 -13.41 -1.90
C LEU A 566 -8.38 -11.90 -2.13
N ILE A 567 -7.53 -11.27 -1.33
CA ILE A 567 -7.22 -9.83 -1.46
C ILE A 567 -6.37 -9.58 -2.70
N ALA A 568 -5.38 -10.44 -2.99
CA ALA A 568 -4.59 -10.40 -4.21
C ALA A 568 -5.48 -10.51 -5.47
N LEU A 569 -6.43 -11.45 -5.51
CA LEU A 569 -7.38 -11.60 -6.62
C LEU A 569 -8.31 -10.38 -6.77
N ALA A 570 -8.84 -9.86 -5.66
CA ALA A 570 -9.74 -8.70 -5.66
C ALA A 570 -9.07 -7.41 -6.17
N LEU A 571 -7.78 -7.25 -5.92
CA LEU A 571 -6.97 -6.12 -6.39
C LEU A 571 -6.20 -6.41 -7.68
N GLY A 572 -6.28 -7.64 -8.20
CA GLY A 572 -5.36 -8.24 -9.19
C GLY A 572 -3.89 -7.91 -8.98
N ARG A 573 -3.45 -7.88 -7.72
CA ARG A 573 -2.04 -7.73 -7.33
C ARG A 573 -1.45 -9.10 -7.03
N PRO A 574 -0.16 -9.38 -7.29
CA PRO A 574 0.45 -10.64 -6.85
C PRO A 574 0.28 -10.90 -5.35
N TYR A 575 0.02 -12.15 -4.97
CA TYR A 575 0.10 -12.64 -3.59
C TYR A 575 1.57 -12.82 -3.16
N VAL A 576 1.83 -12.88 -1.86
CA VAL A 576 3.21 -12.95 -1.32
C VAL A 576 3.66 -14.36 -0.90
N ILE A 577 2.72 -15.27 -0.61
CA ILE A 577 3.03 -16.67 -0.26
C ILE A 577 3.35 -17.46 -1.52
N ASN A 578 4.62 -17.87 -1.65
CA ASN A 578 5.09 -18.77 -2.70
C ASN A 578 5.04 -20.22 -2.21
N ASP A 579 4.22 -21.04 -2.85
CA ASP A 579 3.94 -22.42 -2.44
C ASP A 579 5.17 -23.33 -2.52
N ARG A 580 6.16 -22.99 -3.35
CA ARG A 580 7.45 -23.73 -3.41
C ARG A 580 8.30 -23.59 -2.15
N HIS A 581 7.95 -22.65 -1.27
CA HIS A 581 8.58 -22.45 0.03
C HIS A 581 7.63 -22.82 1.19
N CYS A 582 6.44 -23.35 0.90
CA CYS A 582 5.45 -23.75 1.90
C CYS A 582 5.46 -25.27 2.07
N PHE A 583 5.64 -25.74 3.31
CA PHE A 583 5.66 -27.16 3.65
C PHE A 583 4.62 -27.53 4.72
N MET A 584 3.67 -26.63 4.98
CA MET A 584 2.55 -26.84 5.90
C MET A 584 1.59 -27.95 5.40
N LYS A 585 1.05 -28.74 6.33
CA LYS A 585 -0.07 -29.67 6.07
C LYS A 585 -1.42 -28.99 6.30
N GLU A 586 -2.47 -29.56 5.71
CA GLU A 586 -3.86 -29.11 5.94
C GLU A 586 -4.24 -29.13 7.42
N VAL A 587 -5.14 -28.22 7.82
CA VAL A 587 -5.71 -28.15 9.18
C VAL A 587 -6.58 -29.36 9.46
N GLU A 588 -6.40 -29.99 10.63
CA GLU A 588 -7.26 -31.08 11.09
C GLU A 588 -8.56 -30.55 11.73
N ASN A 589 -9.64 -31.32 11.67
CA ASN A 589 -10.88 -31.00 12.39
C ASN A 589 -10.75 -31.34 13.89
N VAL A 590 -9.93 -30.57 14.59
CA VAL A 590 -9.61 -30.79 16.01
C VAL A 590 -9.31 -29.47 16.73
N TRP A 591 -9.72 -29.38 18.00
CA TRP A 591 -9.46 -28.22 18.86
C TRP A 591 -8.65 -28.67 20.07
N LEU A 592 -7.41 -28.17 20.19
CA LEU A 592 -6.38 -28.70 21.10
C LEU A 592 -5.81 -27.66 22.08
N GLU A 593 -6.17 -26.38 21.93
CA GLU A 593 -5.50 -25.28 22.64
C GLU A 593 -5.82 -25.29 24.14
N ASP A 594 -7.04 -25.68 24.53
CA ASP A 594 -7.49 -25.90 25.92
C ASP A 594 -7.03 -27.27 26.51
N MET A 595 -6.23 -28.06 25.79
CA MET A 595 -5.81 -29.40 26.24
C MET A 595 -4.38 -29.42 26.82
N THR A 596 -4.18 -30.29 27.81
CA THR A 596 -2.84 -30.69 28.26
C THR A 596 -2.10 -31.42 27.13
N ASP A 597 -0.78 -31.24 27.03
CA ASP A 597 0.02 -31.81 25.92
C ASP A 597 -0.20 -33.32 25.72
N GLU A 598 -0.22 -34.11 26.80
CA GLU A 598 -0.50 -35.55 26.78
C GLU A 598 -1.87 -35.92 26.18
N LYS A 599 -2.89 -35.05 26.34
CA LYS A 599 -4.23 -35.28 25.77
C LYS A 599 -4.28 -34.83 24.31
N ALA A 600 -3.63 -33.71 23.99
CA ALA A 600 -3.56 -33.19 22.63
C ALA A 600 -2.86 -34.17 21.68
N GLU A 601 -1.78 -34.80 22.14
CA GLU A 601 -1.04 -35.78 21.35
C GLU A 601 -1.89 -37.00 20.98
N ASN A 602 -2.70 -37.49 21.93
CA ASN A 602 -3.57 -38.66 21.78
C ASN A 602 -4.96 -38.35 21.18
N ALA A 603 -5.26 -37.09 20.84
CA ALA A 603 -6.57 -36.71 20.30
C ALA A 603 -6.79 -37.22 18.86
N THR A 604 -8.01 -37.61 18.53
CA THR A 604 -8.38 -37.99 17.15
C THR A 604 -9.12 -36.85 16.47
N ALA A 605 -8.75 -36.50 15.24
CA ALA A 605 -9.50 -35.55 14.43
C ALA A 605 -10.93 -36.07 14.17
N LEU A 606 -11.91 -35.16 14.17
CA LEU A 606 -13.30 -35.47 13.88
C LEU A 606 -13.53 -35.59 12.36
N SER A 607 -14.63 -36.23 11.93
CA SER A 607 -15.02 -36.21 10.51
C SER A 607 -15.28 -34.77 10.05
N LEU A 608 -15.01 -34.43 8.80
CA LEU A 608 -15.43 -33.16 8.19
C LEU A 608 -16.96 -33.02 8.10
N ASP A 609 -17.73 -34.09 8.30
CA ASP A 609 -19.18 -34.03 8.51
C ASP A 609 -19.59 -33.58 9.91
N THR A 610 -18.65 -33.49 10.86
CA THR A 610 -18.90 -32.99 12.22
C THR A 610 -18.59 -31.50 12.28
N PRO A 611 -19.59 -30.62 12.43
CA PRO A 611 -19.36 -29.18 12.34
C PRO A 611 -18.52 -28.66 13.51
N THR A 612 -17.39 -28.05 13.19
CA THR A 612 -16.60 -27.24 14.12
C THR A 612 -16.15 -25.95 13.41
N PRO A 613 -15.72 -24.92 14.16
CA PRO A 613 -15.14 -23.72 13.58
C PRO A 613 -13.85 -23.94 12.77
N SER A 614 -13.17 -25.10 12.89
CA SER A 614 -11.97 -25.43 12.10
C SER A 614 -12.29 -25.89 10.67
N VAL A 615 -13.50 -26.43 10.43
CA VAL A 615 -13.89 -26.96 9.11
C VAL A 615 -13.96 -25.85 8.05
N LEU A 616 -14.32 -24.62 8.44
CA LEU A 616 -14.23 -23.45 7.55
C LEU A 616 -12.79 -23.26 7.03
N ILE A 617 -11.81 -23.26 7.93
CA ILE A 617 -10.41 -22.96 7.62
C ILE A 617 -9.83 -23.99 6.64
N HIS A 618 -10.20 -25.27 6.81
CA HIS A 618 -9.85 -26.35 5.89
C HIS A 618 -10.35 -26.08 4.45
N PHE A 619 -11.66 -25.84 4.28
CA PHE A 619 -12.22 -25.61 2.95
C PHE A 619 -11.83 -24.26 2.33
N GLN A 620 -11.65 -23.20 3.13
CA GLN A 620 -11.09 -21.92 2.67
C GLN A 620 -9.67 -22.10 2.12
N HIS A 621 -8.80 -22.84 2.82
CA HIS A 621 -7.45 -23.09 2.35
C HIS A 621 -7.43 -23.83 1.01
N GLN A 622 -8.24 -24.88 0.85
CA GLN A 622 -8.37 -25.61 -0.42
C GLN A 622 -8.88 -24.73 -1.56
N LEU A 623 -9.88 -23.87 -1.31
CA LEU A 623 -10.36 -22.91 -2.31
C LEU A 623 -9.29 -21.88 -2.68
N ALA A 624 -8.53 -21.40 -1.69
CA ALA A 624 -7.44 -20.45 -1.88
C ALA A 624 -6.32 -21.05 -2.76
N VAL A 625 -6.02 -22.35 -2.65
CA VAL A 625 -5.08 -23.04 -3.56
C VAL A 625 -5.57 -22.95 -5.01
N ILE A 626 -6.86 -23.18 -5.25
CA ILE A 626 -7.47 -23.06 -6.59
C ILE A 626 -7.41 -21.61 -7.08
N ILE A 627 -7.73 -20.64 -6.22
CA ILE A 627 -7.62 -19.20 -6.51
C ILE A 627 -6.19 -18.79 -6.88
N GLY A 628 -5.17 -19.33 -6.21
CA GLY A 628 -3.77 -19.08 -6.54
C GLY A 628 -3.44 -19.49 -7.96
N HIS A 629 -3.84 -20.69 -8.38
CA HIS A 629 -3.65 -21.17 -9.75
C HIS A 629 -4.43 -20.36 -10.79
N ILE A 630 -5.69 -20.00 -10.50
CA ILE A 630 -6.49 -19.08 -11.32
C ILE A 630 -5.70 -17.77 -11.49
N GLN A 631 -5.15 -17.23 -10.42
CA GLN A 631 -4.43 -15.96 -10.47
C GLN A 631 -3.12 -16.05 -11.29
N GLU A 632 -2.32 -17.11 -11.12
CA GLU A 632 -1.11 -17.31 -11.92
C GLU A 632 -1.42 -17.39 -13.42
N GLN A 633 -2.52 -18.03 -13.82
CA GLN A 633 -2.85 -18.24 -15.23
C GLN A 633 -3.63 -17.08 -15.86
N SER A 634 -4.56 -16.46 -15.12
CA SER A 634 -5.36 -15.35 -15.63
C SER A 634 -4.58 -14.03 -15.71
N PHE A 635 -3.51 -13.84 -14.92
CA PHE A 635 -2.85 -12.53 -14.79
C PHE A 635 -1.31 -12.54 -14.96
N THR A 636 -0.63 -13.67 -15.20
CA THR A 636 0.83 -13.60 -15.50
C THR A 636 1.08 -13.13 -16.94
N PHE A 637 2.03 -12.20 -17.13
CA PHE A 637 2.49 -11.77 -18.46
C PHE A 637 3.04 -12.94 -19.29
N SER A 638 2.20 -13.49 -20.17
CA SER A 638 2.70 -14.26 -21.29
C SER A 638 3.23 -13.29 -22.34
N THR A 639 4.54 -13.32 -22.59
CA THR A 639 5.18 -12.58 -23.70
C THR A 639 4.92 -13.21 -25.06
N ALA A 640 4.16 -14.32 -25.11
CA ALA A 640 3.63 -14.87 -26.34
C ALA A 640 2.46 -14.02 -26.85
N PRO A 641 2.31 -13.81 -28.18
CA PRO A 641 1.14 -13.14 -28.73
C PRO A 641 -0.15 -13.89 -28.35
N LEU A 642 -1.25 -13.16 -28.18
CA LEU A 642 -2.61 -13.63 -27.83
C LEU A 642 -3.24 -14.65 -28.82
N THR A 643 -2.47 -15.13 -29.80
CA THR A 643 -2.78 -16.26 -30.67
C THR A 643 -2.24 -17.60 -30.15
N SER A 644 -1.33 -17.58 -29.17
CA SER A 644 -0.93 -18.74 -28.38
C SER A 644 -1.97 -18.98 -27.28
N SER A 645 -2.53 -20.18 -27.23
CA SER A 645 -3.50 -20.57 -26.20
C SER A 645 -2.86 -20.65 -24.81
N ALA A 646 -2.91 -19.54 -24.05
CA ALA A 646 -3.58 -19.58 -22.75
C ALA A 646 -5.09 -19.63 -23.06
N SER A 647 -5.59 -20.75 -23.59
CA SER A 647 -5.98 -21.93 -22.84
C SER A 647 -7.32 -21.71 -22.15
N TYR A 648 -8.35 -21.56 -22.99
CA TYR A 648 -9.74 -21.70 -22.56
C TYR A 648 -9.98 -23.06 -21.91
N ASP A 649 -9.21 -24.08 -22.33
CA ASP A 649 -9.25 -25.42 -21.74
C ASP A 649 -8.70 -25.41 -20.30
N GLU A 650 -7.68 -24.61 -19.97
CA GLU A 650 -7.26 -24.38 -18.57
C GLU A 650 -8.31 -23.57 -17.79
N VAL A 651 -9.00 -22.59 -18.42
CA VAL A 651 -10.13 -21.90 -17.78
C VAL A 651 -11.25 -22.88 -17.41
N LEU A 652 -11.59 -23.81 -18.29
CA LEU A 652 -12.56 -24.88 -18.02
C LEU A 652 -12.06 -25.86 -16.95
N LYS A 653 -10.77 -26.22 -16.96
CA LYS A 653 -10.12 -27.07 -15.94
C LYS A 653 -10.11 -26.43 -14.54
N TYR A 654 -9.90 -25.11 -14.43
CA TYR A 654 -10.02 -24.42 -13.15
C TYR A 654 -11.48 -24.28 -12.70
N ASP A 655 -12.43 -24.16 -13.63
CA ASP A 655 -13.85 -24.24 -13.28
C ASP A 655 -14.25 -25.63 -12.80
N GLU A 656 -13.74 -26.69 -13.45
CA GLU A 656 -13.89 -28.07 -13.00
C GLU A 656 -13.28 -28.28 -11.61
N ALA A 657 -12.12 -27.70 -11.30
CA ALA A 657 -11.54 -27.72 -9.97
C ALA A 657 -12.42 -27.00 -8.92
N LEU A 658 -12.99 -25.83 -9.27
CA LEU A 658 -13.95 -25.12 -8.42
C LEU A 658 -15.22 -25.97 -8.18
N LEU A 659 -15.77 -26.61 -9.22
CA LEU A 659 -16.96 -27.46 -9.12
C LEU A 659 -16.70 -28.72 -8.29
N ASN A 660 -15.55 -29.38 -8.46
CA ASN A 660 -15.14 -30.51 -7.63
C ASN A 660 -14.99 -30.12 -6.15
N TRP A 661 -14.48 -28.92 -5.87
CA TRP A 661 -14.45 -28.37 -4.51
C TRP A 661 -15.85 -28.06 -3.96
N LYS A 662 -16.75 -27.50 -4.78
CA LYS A 662 -18.15 -27.27 -4.39
C LYS A 662 -18.84 -28.58 -3.99
N ASP A 663 -18.58 -29.65 -4.73
CA ASP A 663 -19.21 -30.96 -4.53
C ASP A 663 -18.59 -31.75 -3.37
N SER A 664 -17.39 -31.38 -2.90
CA SER A 664 -16.75 -31.97 -1.71
C SER A 664 -17.26 -31.40 -0.37
N LEU A 665 -18.05 -30.32 -0.39
CA LEU A 665 -18.53 -29.66 0.82
C LEU A 665 -19.55 -30.53 1.60
N PRO A 666 -19.45 -30.58 2.95
CA PRO A 666 -20.38 -31.34 3.78
C PRO A 666 -21.81 -30.75 3.70
N PRO A 667 -22.86 -31.53 4.04
CA PRO A 667 -24.26 -31.15 3.80
C PRO A 667 -24.67 -29.77 4.32
N TYR A 668 -24.11 -29.34 5.46
CA TYR A 668 -24.39 -28.05 6.09
C TYR A 668 -23.66 -26.86 5.45
N PHE A 669 -22.65 -27.09 4.62
CA PHE A 669 -21.93 -26.07 3.83
C PHE A 669 -22.21 -26.14 2.32
N ARG A 670 -22.92 -27.16 1.82
CA ARG A 670 -23.27 -27.31 0.39
C ARG A 670 -23.96 -26.06 -0.18
N LEU A 671 -23.62 -25.69 -1.42
CA LEU A 671 -24.16 -24.51 -2.12
C LEU A 671 -25.63 -24.66 -2.56
N GLU A 672 -26.07 -25.88 -2.86
CA GLU A 672 -27.41 -26.20 -3.32
C GLU A 672 -28.02 -27.26 -2.40
N HIS A 673 -29.33 -27.22 -2.13
CA HIS A 673 -29.99 -28.17 -1.23
C HIS A 673 -29.26 -28.31 0.12
N THR A 674 -28.88 -27.17 0.70
CA THR A 674 -28.13 -27.05 1.94
C THR A 674 -28.93 -27.57 3.13
N ASP A 675 -28.27 -28.30 4.03
CA ASP A 675 -28.86 -28.66 5.32
C ASP A 675 -28.83 -27.46 6.28
N LEU A 676 -30.02 -26.98 6.64
CA LEU A 676 -30.22 -25.86 7.57
C LEU A 676 -30.67 -26.32 8.98
N SER A 677 -30.73 -27.64 9.23
CA SER A 677 -31.26 -28.20 10.49
C SER A 677 -30.46 -27.76 11.72
N LEU A 678 -29.17 -27.46 11.55
CA LEU A 678 -28.27 -27.02 12.61
C LEU A 678 -28.32 -25.51 12.86
N ASP A 679 -28.80 -24.70 11.91
CA ASP A 679 -28.74 -23.23 11.95
C ASP A 679 -29.50 -22.62 13.15
N SER A 680 -30.49 -23.35 13.68
CA SER A 680 -31.31 -22.94 14.83
C SER A 680 -30.73 -23.34 16.19
N ILE A 681 -29.60 -24.06 16.21
CA ILE A 681 -29.00 -24.59 17.45
C ILE A 681 -27.94 -23.60 17.96
N PRO A 682 -28.02 -23.12 19.22
CA PRO A 682 -27.10 -22.11 19.76
C PRO A 682 -25.61 -22.43 19.62
N ALA A 683 -25.23 -23.71 19.76
CA ALA A 683 -23.86 -24.20 19.62
C ALA A 683 -23.31 -24.10 18.17
N TYR A 684 -24.17 -23.95 17.17
CA TYR A 684 -23.82 -23.95 15.74
C TYR A 684 -24.12 -22.61 15.05
N THR A 685 -24.29 -21.54 15.83
CA THR A 685 -24.55 -20.17 15.34
C THR A 685 -23.47 -19.60 14.41
N PHE A 686 -22.28 -20.22 14.33
CA PHE A 686 -21.23 -19.90 13.35
C PHE A 686 -21.50 -20.49 11.95
N ILE A 687 -22.26 -21.58 11.82
CA ILE A 687 -22.46 -22.30 10.54
C ILE A 687 -23.02 -21.39 9.43
N PRO A 688 -24.08 -20.58 9.65
CA PRO A 688 -24.62 -19.72 8.59
C PRO A 688 -23.61 -18.69 8.07
N TRP A 689 -22.73 -18.18 8.95
CA TRP A 689 -21.67 -17.24 8.58
C TRP A 689 -20.55 -17.94 7.82
N HIS A 690 -20.10 -19.10 8.29
CA HIS A 690 -19.07 -19.90 7.62
C HIS A 690 -19.52 -20.35 6.23
N ARG A 691 -20.79 -20.73 6.09
CA ARG A 691 -21.44 -21.01 4.80
C ARG A 691 -21.41 -19.80 3.87
N LEU A 692 -21.85 -18.62 4.33
CA LEU A 692 -21.81 -17.37 3.56
C LEU A 692 -20.40 -17.05 3.05
N TYR A 693 -19.37 -17.29 3.87
CA TYR A 693 -17.97 -17.01 3.52
C TYR A 693 -17.49 -17.92 2.39
N LEU A 694 -17.71 -19.23 2.52
CA LEU A 694 -17.35 -20.24 1.52
C LEU A 694 -18.09 -20.01 0.19
N HIS A 695 -19.40 -19.75 0.24
CA HIS A 695 -20.22 -19.50 -0.95
C HIS A 695 -19.82 -18.22 -1.67
N THR A 696 -19.55 -17.15 -0.92
CA THR A 696 -19.10 -15.87 -1.49
C THR A 696 -17.74 -16.03 -2.18
N ALA A 697 -16.77 -16.66 -1.51
CA ALA A 697 -15.43 -16.87 -2.06
C ALA A 697 -15.46 -17.74 -3.34
N PHE A 698 -16.31 -18.77 -3.37
CA PHE A 698 -16.50 -19.62 -4.55
C PHE A 698 -17.05 -18.82 -5.73
N HIS A 699 -18.16 -18.11 -5.55
CA HIS A 699 -18.76 -17.33 -6.63
C HIS A 699 -17.85 -16.21 -7.10
N PHE A 700 -17.11 -15.57 -6.19
CA PHE A 700 -16.10 -14.58 -6.53
C PHE A 700 -14.99 -15.12 -7.43
N ALA A 701 -14.40 -16.26 -7.07
CA ALA A 701 -13.39 -16.93 -7.89
C ALA A 701 -13.94 -17.27 -9.27
N ARG A 702 -15.16 -17.84 -9.32
CA ARG A 702 -15.82 -18.27 -10.55
C ARG A 702 -16.23 -17.11 -11.48
N ILE A 703 -16.73 -16.01 -10.92
CA ILE A 703 -17.00 -14.76 -11.66
C ILE A 703 -15.68 -14.23 -12.23
N THR A 704 -14.63 -14.14 -11.42
CA THR A 704 -13.33 -13.58 -11.83
C THR A 704 -12.67 -14.42 -12.94
N LEU A 705 -12.81 -15.75 -12.89
CA LEU A 705 -12.33 -16.68 -13.91
C LEU A 705 -13.03 -16.51 -15.26
N HIS A 706 -14.36 -16.30 -15.27
CA HIS A 706 -15.16 -16.27 -16.50
C HIS A 706 -15.48 -14.88 -17.06
N ARG A 707 -15.36 -13.80 -16.26
CA ARG A 707 -15.80 -12.44 -16.67
C ARG A 707 -15.16 -11.94 -17.97
N SER A 708 -13.91 -12.31 -18.25
CA SER A 708 -13.21 -11.90 -19.50
C SER A 708 -13.79 -12.52 -20.78
N TYR A 709 -14.68 -13.51 -20.64
CA TYR A 709 -15.44 -14.13 -21.72
C TYR A 709 -16.89 -13.61 -21.80
N LEU A 710 -17.33 -12.79 -20.83
CA LEU A 710 -18.70 -12.29 -20.74
C LEU A 710 -19.12 -11.46 -21.96
N LEU A 711 -18.23 -10.58 -22.43
CA LEU A 711 -18.48 -9.68 -23.58
C LEU A 711 -17.79 -10.12 -24.88
N ARG A 712 -16.83 -11.05 -24.80
CA ARG A 712 -15.93 -11.41 -25.91
C ARG A 712 -16.71 -11.94 -27.12
N PRO A 713 -16.53 -11.39 -28.34
CA PRO A 713 -17.23 -11.85 -29.52
C PRO A 713 -16.77 -13.25 -29.94
N SER A 714 -17.70 -14.07 -30.45
CA SER A 714 -17.42 -15.41 -30.97
C SER A 714 -18.42 -15.78 -32.05
N ILE A 715 -17.92 -16.09 -33.26
CA ILE A 715 -18.75 -16.53 -34.41
C ILE A 715 -19.39 -17.90 -34.14
N THR A 716 -18.75 -18.76 -33.35
CA THR A 716 -19.20 -20.13 -33.06
C THR A 716 -19.78 -20.28 -31.65
N ASP A 717 -20.09 -19.16 -30.98
CA ASP A 717 -20.47 -19.05 -29.55
C ASP A 717 -19.68 -19.96 -28.57
N ARG A 718 -18.38 -20.15 -28.82
CA ARG A 718 -17.55 -21.09 -28.03
C ARG A 718 -17.39 -20.73 -26.54
N PHE A 719 -17.87 -19.55 -26.15
CA PHE A 719 -17.76 -18.98 -24.81
C PHE A 719 -19.09 -19.00 -24.03
N GLN A 720 -20.15 -19.58 -24.60
CA GLN A 720 -21.48 -19.67 -23.99
C GLN A 720 -21.44 -20.24 -22.56
N TYR A 721 -20.65 -21.30 -22.35
CA TYR A 721 -20.44 -21.89 -21.02
C TYR A 721 -19.97 -20.86 -19.99
N SER A 722 -18.92 -20.09 -20.32
CA SER A 722 -18.38 -19.06 -19.42
C SER A 722 -19.35 -17.89 -19.18
N ARG A 723 -20.13 -17.47 -20.19
CA ARG A 723 -21.21 -16.49 -19.98
C ARG A 723 -22.23 -16.99 -18.95
N ASN A 724 -22.70 -18.23 -19.13
CA ASN A 724 -23.65 -18.88 -18.22
C ASN A 724 -23.06 -19.10 -16.82
N ALA A 725 -21.80 -19.54 -16.71
CA ALA A 725 -21.10 -19.74 -15.44
C ALA A 725 -20.89 -18.43 -14.67
N CYS A 726 -20.52 -17.35 -15.37
CA CYS A 726 -20.39 -16.01 -14.80
C CYS A 726 -21.75 -15.47 -14.32
N MET A 727 -22.77 -15.46 -15.19
CA MET A 727 -24.12 -14.98 -14.88
C MET A 727 -24.75 -15.75 -13.72
N SER A 728 -24.75 -17.09 -13.78
CA SER A 728 -25.32 -17.94 -12.72
C SER A 728 -24.65 -17.72 -11.36
N SER A 729 -23.32 -17.49 -11.35
CA SER A 729 -22.57 -17.20 -10.12
C SER A 729 -22.87 -15.81 -9.58
N ALA A 730 -23.00 -14.80 -10.45
CA ALA A 730 -23.37 -13.44 -10.05
C ALA A 730 -24.82 -13.38 -9.49
N CYS A 731 -25.78 -14.05 -10.13
CA CYS A 731 -27.14 -14.17 -9.62
C CYS A 731 -27.18 -14.87 -8.25
N ALA A 732 -26.50 -16.01 -8.11
CA ALA A 732 -26.49 -16.77 -6.87
C ALA A 732 -25.85 -15.98 -5.71
N ASP A 733 -24.70 -15.35 -5.96
CA ASP A 733 -23.99 -14.52 -4.99
C ASP A 733 -24.80 -13.29 -4.56
N LEU A 734 -25.37 -12.55 -5.53
CA LEU A 734 -26.18 -11.38 -5.22
C LEU A 734 -27.43 -11.79 -4.41
N LYS A 735 -28.18 -12.80 -4.86
CA LYS A 735 -29.39 -13.29 -4.17
C LYS A 735 -29.09 -13.79 -2.76
N MET A 736 -27.99 -14.53 -2.58
CA MET A 736 -27.52 -14.95 -1.27
C MET A 736 -27.25 -13.74 -0.37
N LYS A 737 -26.40 -12.82 -0.82
CA LYS A 737 -26.02 -11.62 -0.04
C LYS A 737 -27.19 -10.68 0.20
N LEU A 738 -28.19 -10.61 -0.67
CA LEU A 738 -29.45 -9.89 -0.45
C LEU A 738 -30.26 -10.51 0.69
N SER A 739 -30.40 -11.85 0.71
CA SER A 739 -31.21 -12.57 1.69
C SER A 739 -30.71 -12.46 3.14
N PHE A 740 -29.39 -12.30 3.36
CA PHE A 740 -28.82 -12.00 4.68
C PHE A 740 -29.23 -10.59 5.15
N ARG A 741 -30.10 -10.51 6.17
CA ARG A 741 -30.45 -9.26 6.87
C ARG A 741 -29.47 -9.01 8.01
N TYR A 742 -29.30 -7.73 8.39
CA TYR A 742 -28.45 -7.33 9.52
C TYR A 742 -29.35 -6.95 10.70
N PRO A 743 -29.72 -7.89 11.61
CA PRO A 743 -30.54 -7.58 12.78
C PRO A 743 -29.77 -6.77 13.84
N ASP A 744 -28.44 -6.89 13.84
CA ASP A 744 -27.53 -6.26 14.80
C ASP A 744 -26.16 -5.95 14.15
N MET A 745 -25.34 -5.19 14.87
CA MET A 745 -24.00 -4.81 14.43
C MET A 745 -23.04 -6.02 14.32
N ALA A 746 -23.16 -7.03 15.16
CA ALA A 746 -22.30 -8.22 15.04
C ALA A 746 -22.52 -8.92 13.69
N SER A 747 -23.78 -9.03 13.27
CA SER A 747 -24.21 -9.58 12.00
C SER A 747 -23.77 -8.72 10.82
N ARG A 748 -23.79 -7.37 10.96
CA ARG A 748 -23.17 -6.45 10.00
C ARG A 748 -21.68 -6.74 9.82
N LEU A 749 -20.92 -6.75 10.92
CA LEU A 749 -19.47 -6.93 10.89
C LEU A 749 -19.09 -8.28 10.29
N LYS A 750 -19.76 -9.37 10.69
CA LYS A 750 -19.56 -10.71 10.11
C LYS A 750 -19.88 -10.74 8.61
N SER A 751 -21.02 -10.18 8.19
CA SER A 751 -21.37 -10.10 6.77
C SER A 751 -20.31 -9.33 5.97
N ASN A 752 -19.99 -8.10 6.36
CA ASN A 752 -19.16 -7.19 5.57
C ASN A 752 -17.68 -7.64 5.45
N VAL A 753 -17.18 -8.47 6.38
CA VAL A 753 -15.86 -9.11 6.23
C VAL A 753 -15.81 -10.07 5.04
N ALA A 754 -16.92 -10.72 4.66
CA ALA A 754 -17.02 -11.54 3.45
C ALA A 754 -17.67 -10.82 2.25
N ALA A 755 -18.60 -9.89 2.51
CA ALA A 755 -19.49 -9.31 1.51
C ALA A 755 -18.94 -8.06 0.80
N HIS A 756 -17.62 -7.83 0.82
CA HIS A 756 -16.92 -6.67 0.20
C HIS A 756 -17.01 -6.61 -1.35
N GLN A 757 -17.96 -7.34 -1.95
CA GLN A 757 -18.08 -7.64 -3.37
C GLN A 757 -19.52 -7.69 -3.86
N LEU A 758 -20.49 -7.25 -3.05
CA LEU A 758 -21.89 -7.06 -3.51
C LEU A 758 -21.95 -6.30 -4.85
N PHE A 759 -21.14 -5.24 -4.97
CA PHE A 759 -21.00 -4.45 -6.19
C PHE A 759 -20.47 -5.26 -7.38
N ASN A 760 -19.52 -6.18 -7.20
CA ASN A 760 -18.98 -6.99 -8.31
C ASN A 760 -20.09 -7.82 -8.99
N SER A 761 -20.89 -8.52 -8.21
CA SER A 761 -22.00 -9.33 -8.74
C SER A 761 -23.12 -8.46 -9.32
N ALA A 762 -23.50 -7.36 -8.65
CA ALA A 762 -24.48 -6.40 -9.16
C ALA A 762 -24.02 -5.74 -10.48
N LEU A 763 -22.74 -5.44 -10.61
CA LEU A 763 -22.15 -4.82 -11.80
C LEU A 763 -22.06 -5.80 -12.99
N ILE A 764 -21.64 -7.04 -12.76
CA ILE A 764 -21.67 -8.10 -13.79
C ILE A 764 -23.09 -8.27 -14.34
N LEU A 765 -24.09 -8.26 -13.46
CA LEU A 765 -25.50 -8.35 -13.82
C LEU A 765 -26.03 -7.09 -14.52
N GLY A 766 -25.62 -5.90 -14.06
CA GLY A 766 -25.92 -4.62 -14.72
C GLY A 766 -25.42 -4.57 -16.16
N VAL A 767 -24.18 -5.02 -16.38
CA VAL A 767 -23.58 -5.13 -17.72
C VAL A 767 -24.34 -6.11 -18.61
N ILE A 768 -24.80 -7.24 -18.07
CA ILE A 768 -25.61 -8.21 -18.82
C ILE A 768 -26.92 -7.57 -19.30
N VAL A 769 -27.66 -6.85 -18.44
CA VAL A 769 -28.94 -6.24 -18.83
C VAL A 769 -28.82 -4.99 -19.69
N VAL A 770 -27.71 -4.26 -19.64
CA VAL A 770 -27.46 -3.15 -20.59
C VAL A 770 -27.11 -3.69 -21.97
N ARG A 771 -26.43 -4.85 -22.05
CA ARG A 771 -26.03 -5.49 -23.31
C ARG A 771 -27.11 -6.35 -23.97
N ASP A 772 -27.97 -6.98 -23.21
CA ASP A 772 -29.12 -7.71 -23.74
C ASP A 772 -30.39 -7.30 -22.97
N PRO A 773 -30.86 -6.06 -23.17
CA PRO A 773 -32.01 -5.52 -22.46
C PRO A 773 -33.30 -6.28 -22.79
N GLN A 774 -33.33 -7.08 -23.86
CA GLN A 774 -34.49 -7.88 -24.28
C GLN A 774 -34.41 -9.35 -23.86
N ALA A 775 -33.35 -9.77 -23.18
CA ALA A 775 -33.22 -11.14 -22.70
C ALA A 775 -34.41 -11.55 -21.80
N PRO A 776 -34.91 -12.80 -21.89
CA PRO A 776 -36.01 -13.28 -21.03
C PRO A 776 -35.74 -13.20 -19.52
N HIS A 777 -34.46 -13.16 -19.13
CA HIS A 777 -34.02 -13.05 -17.73
C HIS A 777 -33.75 -11.60 -17.28
N ALA A 778 -33.80 -10.61 -18.17
CA ALA A 778 -33.39 -9.23 -17.86
C ALA A 778 -34.28 -8.57 -16.80
N GLU A 779 -35.60 -8.81 -16.82
CA GLU A 779 -36.52 -8.24 -15.80
C GLU A 779 -36.20 -8.73 -14.38
N ALA A 780 -35.95 -10.04 -14.23
CA ALA A 780 -35.59 -10.62 -12.93
C ALA A 780 -34.24 -10.09 -12.42
N ILE A 781 -33.28 -9.83 -13.32
CA ILE A 781 -32.04 -9.18 -12.95
C ILE A 781 -32.29 -7.72 -12.54
N LEU A 782 -33.11 -6.96 -13.27
CA LEU A 782 -33.45 -5.57 -12.92
C LEU A 782 -34.12 -5.48 -11.54
N ASP A 783 -34.96 -6.46 -11.16
CA ASP A 783 -35.53 -6.57 -9.82
C ASP A 783 -34.46 -6.85 -8.74
N ASP A 784 -33.53 -7.79 -8.98
CA ASP A 784 -32.42 -8.08 -8.06
C ASP A 784 -31.48 -6.87 -7.90
N LEU A 785 -31.22 -6.11 -8.97
CA LEU A 785 -30.43 -4.87 -8.94
C LEU A 785 -31.18 -3.74 -8.21
N GLN A 786 -32.49 -3.62 -8.41
CA GLN A 786 -33.32 -2.66 -7.68
C GLN A 786 -33.34 -2.99 -6.18
N ALA A 787 -33.40 -4.28 -5.82
CA ALA A 787 -33.29 -4.76 -4.44
C ALA A 787 -31.91 -4.51 -3.83
N TYR A 788 -30.84 -4.59 -4.63
CA TYR A 788 -29.49 -4.17 -4.24
C TYR A 788 -29.43 -2.68 -3.88
N CYS A 789 -29.86 -1.80 -4.79
CA CYS A 789 -29.84 -0.36 -4.54
C CYS A 789 -30.73 0.02 -3.34
N ALA A 790 -31.92 -0.60 -3.22
CA ALA A 790 -32.80 -0.40 -2.07
C ALA A 790 -32.15 -0.86 -0.75
N LYS A 791 -31.47 -2.01 -0.72
CA LYS A 791 -30.77 -2.51 0.47
C LYS A 791 -29.67 -1.55 0.90
N GLN A 792 -28.84 -1.12 -0.05
CA GLN A 792 -27.72 -0.20 0.22
C GLN A 792 -28.20 1.19 0.65
N ASN A 793 -29.18 1.78 -0.04
CA ASN A 793 -29.76 3.08 0.32
C ASN A 793 -30.51 3.03 1.67
N SER A 794 -30.95 1.85 2.12
CA SER A 794 -31.58 1.65 3.44
C SER A 794 -30.58 1.42 4.59
N ASP A 795 -29.28 1.28 4.30
CA ASP A 795 -28.25 1.01 5.29
C ASP A 795 -27.70 2.32 5.88
N PRO A 796 -27.97 2.65 7.16
CA PRO A 796 -27.48 3.91 7.74
C PRO A 796 -25.95 3.98 7.85
N TRP A 797 -25.27 2.82 7.76
CA TRP A 797 -23.82 2.69 7.83
C TRP A 797 -23.17 2.56 6.44
N ILE A 798 -23.84 3.03 5.38
CA ILE A 798 -23.23 3.13 4.06
C ILE A 798 -22.31 4.37 3.97
N ASN A 799 -21.12 4.19 3.41
CA ASN A 799 -20.17 5.28 3.18
C ASN A 799 -20.24 5.80 1.73
N GLU A 800 -19.52 6.89 1.44
CA GLU A 800 -19.50 7.52 0.11
C GLU A 800 -19.15 6.54 -1.03
N ILE A 801 -18.24 5.60 -0.77
CA ILE A 801 -17.85 4.55 -1.73
C ILE A 801 -19.06 3.64 -2.04
N GLY A 802 -19.79 3.19 -1.02
CA GLY A 802 -21.01 2.39 -1.20
C GLY A 802 -22.11 3.16 -1.95
N LEU A 803 -22.30 4.45 -1.66
CA LEU A 803 -23.24 5.30 -2.40
C LEU A 803 -22.83 5.50 -3.86
N ALA A 804 -21.53 5.55 -4.15
CA ALA A 804 -21.03 5.59 -5.51
C ALA A 804 -21.29 4.28 -6.26
N GLU A 805 -21.09 3.13 -5.62
CA GLU A 805 -21.42 1.80 -6.17
C GLU A 805 -22.92 1.67 -6.49
N VAL A 806 -23.79 2.24 -5.65
CA VAL A 806 -25.24 2.31 -5.93
C VAL A 806 -25.51 3.13 -7.19
N ARG A 807 -24.94 4.33 -7.32
CA ARG A 807 -25.15 5.19 -8.51
C ARG A 807 -24.73 4.52 -9.82
N VAL A 808 -23.65 3.74 -9.82
CA VAL A 808 -23.22 2.97 -11.02
C VAL A 808 -24.23 1.87 -11.37
N VAL A 809 -24.84 1.20 -10.38
CA VAL A 809 -25.88 0.18 -10.64
C VAL A 809 -27.20 0.84 -11.05
N GLU A 810 -27.58 1.96 -10.46
CA GLU A 810 -28.77 2.75 -10.86
C GLU A 810 -28.67 3.26 -12.31
N LEU A 811 -27.48 3.69 -12.74
CA LEU A 811 -27.17 4.02 -14.13
C LEU A 811 -27.41 2.83 -15.07
N CYS A 812 -26.94 1.64 -14.72
CA CYS A 812 -27.18 0.42 -15.50
C CYS A 812 -28.69 0.09 -15.60
N ILE A 813 -29.43 0.24 -14.49
CA ILE A 813 -30.89 0.04 -14.45
C ILE A 813 -31.61 1.04 -15.38
N SER A 814 -31.22 2.32 -15.36
CA SER A 814 -31.85 3.36 -16.19
C SER A 814 -31.70 3.05 -17.68
N ARG A 815 -30.45 2.83 -18.12
CA ARG A 815 -30.10 2.59 -19.53
C ARG A 815 -30.74 1.31 -20.08
N ALA A 816 -30.78 0.23 -19.29
CA ALA A 816 -31.48 -0.99 -19.67
C ALA A 816 -33.01 -0.80 -19.78
N ARG A 817 -33.62 0.03 -18.92
CA ARG A 817 -35.06 0.35 -18.99
C ARG A 817 -35.39 1.29 -20.16
N GLU A 818 -34.54 2.26 -20.45
CA GLU A 818 -34.66 3.16 -21.62
C GLU A 818 -34.66 2.34 -22.92
N ALA A 819 -33.65 1.50 -23.14
CA ALA A 819 -33.56 0.63 -24.32
C ALA A 819 -34.77 -0.33 -24.48
N ARG A 820 -35.34 -0.82 -23.37
CA ARG A 820 -36.57 -1.64 -23.37
C ARG A 820 -37.80 -0.84 -23.82
N ASN A 821 -37.90 0.42 -23.41
CA ASN A 821 -39.04 1.28 -23.75
C ASN A 821 -38.96 1.78 -25.20
N ASP A 822 -37.77 2.15 -25.70
CA ASP A 822 -37.62 2.67 -27.06
C ASP A 822 -37.99 1.63 -28.13
N THR A 823 -37.66 0.35 -27.90
CA THR A 823 -38.09 -0.77 -28.76
C THR A 823 -39.60 -1.06 -28.69
N ALA A 824 -40.24 -0.81 -27.55
CA ALA A 824 -41.70 -0.88 -27.42
C ALA A 824 -42.42 0.27 -28.16
N VAL A 825 -41.80 1.46 -28.22
CA VAL A 825 -42.30 2.62 -28.99
C VAL A 825 -42.01 2.50 -30.49
N ALA A 826 -40.90 1.85 -30.86
CA ALA A 826 -40.48 1.66 -32.25
C ALA A 826 -41.24 0.55 -33.02
N SER A 827 -42.12 -0.22 -32.36
CA SER A 827 -42.98 -1.21 -33.01
C SER A 827 -44.16 -0.53 -33.74
N PRO A 828 -44.18 -0.47 -35.09
CA PRO A 828 -45.14 0.38 -35.80
C PRO A 828 -46.54 -0.22 -35.84
N ALA A 829 -47.54 0.67 -35.92
CA ALA A 829 -48.92 0.31 -36.15
C ALA A 829 -49.13 -0.34 -37.54
N GLU A 830 -49.21 -1.67 -37.60
CA GLU A 830 -49.79 -2.38 -38.74
C GLU A 830 -50.53 -3.66 -38.28
N ASN A 831 -51.81 -3.49 -37.93
CA ASN A 831 -52.93 -4.34 -38.38
C ASN A 831 -54.27 -3.91 -37.74
N ASN A 832 -54.92 -2.93 -38.34
CA ASN A 832 -56.36 -2.73 -38.16
C ASN A 832 -57.10 -3.77 -39.01
N ALA A 833 -57.43 -4.92 -38.42
CA ALA A 833 -58.38 -5.88 -38.99
C ALA A 833 -59.26 -6.44 -37.86
N THR A 834 -60.49 -5.96 -37.82
CA THR A 834 -61.56 -6.34 -36.91
C THR A 834 -61.81 -7.85 -36.82
N SER A 835 -61.93 -8.37 -35.59
CA SER A 835 -62.93 -9.40 -35.27
C SER A 835 -63.24 -9.36 -33.77
N ASP A 836 -64.52 -9.15 -33.44
CA ASP A 836 -65.03 -9.21 -32.07
C ASP A 836 -64.83 -10.59 -31.43
N PHE A 837 -64.48 -10.64 -30.14
CA PHE A 837 -65.15 -11.54 -29.19
C PHE A 837 -64.92 -11.10 -27.74
N ASN A 838 -66.01 -10.64 -27.09
CA ASN A 838 -66.05 -10.36 -25.66
C ASN A 838 -66.05 -11.67 -24.84
N VAL A 839 -65.19 -11.78 -23.81
CA VAL A 839 -65.54 -12.47 -22.55
C VAL A 839 -64.98 -11.69 -21.36
N ALA A 840 -65.85 -11.55 -20.34
CA ALA A 840 -65.74 -10.73 -19.14
C ALA A 840 -64.45 -10.83 -18.31
N ALA A 841 -64.15 -9.73 -17.62
CA ALA A 841 -63.22 -9.70 -16.49
C ALA A 841 -63.76 -10.49 -15.29
N SER A 842 -62.87 -11.13 -14.55
CA SER A 842 -63.10 -11.49 -13.14
C SER A 842 -61.86 -11.17 -12.32
N SER A 843 -62.03 -10.29 -11.33
CA SER A 843 -61.02 -9.96 -10.34
C SER A 843 -60.91 -11.10 -9.31
N GLY A 844 -59.68 -11.49 -8.97
CA GLY A 844 -59.42 -12.56 -8.00
C GLY A 844 -57.99 -12.48 -7.48
N GLY A 845 -57.74 -11.59 -6.52
CA GLY A 845 -56.45 -11.55 -5.83
C GLY A 845 -56.34 -12.70 -4.83
N TYR A 846 -55.19 -13.37 -4.81
CA TYR A 846 -54.83 -14.33 -3.76
C TYR A 846 -53.37 -14.17 -3.33
N ASN A 847 -53.13 -14.43 -2.04
CA ASN A 847 -51.86 -14.22 -1.36
C ASN A 847 -50.82 -15.32 -1.64
N SER A 848 -49.59 -14.98 -1.28
CA SER A 848 -48.36 -15.78 -1.23
C SER A 848 -48.48 -17.24 -0.72
N SER A 849 -47.47 -18.04 -1.10
CA SER A 849 -46.99 -19.32 -0.50
C SER A 849 -47.45 -20.63 -1.17
N ALA A 850 -46.59 -21.22 -2.00
CA ALA A 850 -46.37 -22.68 -2.05
C ALA A 850 -45.08 -23.05 -2.83
N VAL A 851 -44.39 -24.09 -2.35
CA VAL A 851 -43.20 -24.71 -2.95
C VAL A 851 -43.60 -25.89 -3.83
N ALA A 852 -42.96 -26.07 -5.00
CA ALA A 852 -42.81 -27.40 -5.62
C ALA A 852 -41.68 -27.47 -6.67
N ASN A 853 -40.92 -28.56 -6.60
CA ASN A 853 -39.82 -28.97 -7.46
C ASN A 853 -40.21 -29.21 -8.93
N THR A 854 -39.25 -29.03 -9.84
CA THR A 854 -39.13 -29.89 -11.04
C THR A 854 -37.67 -30.20 -11.35
N SER A 855 -37.23 -31.39 -10.95
CA SER A 855 -36.00 -32.03 -11.40
C SER A 855 -36.17 -32.59 -12.82
N LEU A 856 -35.17 -32.39 -13.69
CA LEU A 856 -35.08 -33.13 -14.96
C LEU A 856 -33.64 -33.58 -15.22
N SER A 857 -33.31 -34.78 -14.74
CA SER A 857 -32.10 -35.54 -15.07
C SER A 857 -32.49 -36.83 -15.81
N GLN A 858 -32.38 -36.79 -17.14
CA GLN A 858 -32.37 -37.90 -18.09
C GLN A 858 -31.77 -37.31 -19.39
N GLY A 859 -30.79 -37.90 -20.08
CA GLY A 859 -30.34 -39.28 -20.04
C GLY A 859 -30.52 -39.91 -21.42
N MET A 860 -29.72 -39.53 -22.42
CA MET A 860 -29.64 -40.22 -23.70
C MET A 860 -28.21 -40.39 -24.17
N GLN A 861 -27.77 -41.65 -24.23
CA GLN A 861 -26.69 -42.08 -25.11
C GLN A 861 -27.19 -42.06 -26.56
N GLY A 862 -26.35 -41.63 -27.48
CA GLY A 862 -26.67 -41.56 -28.91
C GLY A 862 -25.42 -41.60 -29.76
N SER A 863 -24.90 -42.80 -30.00
CA SER A 863 -23.79 -43.04 -30.93
C SER A 863 -24.22 -42.76 -32.38
N HIS A 864 -23.44 -41.99 -33.14
CA HIS A 864 -23.31 -42.21 -34.58
C HIS A 864 -21.97 -41.68 -35.11
N GLU A 865 -21.13 -42.61 -35.57
CA GLU A 865 -20.05 -42.31 -36.52
C GLU A 865 -20.67 -41.91 -37.87
N MET A 866 -20.05 -40.98 -38.60
CA MET A 866 -20.05 -41.03 -40.06
C MET A 866 -18.76 -40.45 -40.65
N SER A 867 -18.30 -41.11 -41.71
CA SER A 867 -16.93 -41.05 -42.22
C SER A 867 -16.74 -40.06 -43.38
N ALA A 868 -15.46 -39.80 -43.70
CA ALA A 868 -15.03 -38.77 -44.64
C ALA A 868 -15.15 -39.15 -46.13
N SER A 869 -15.38 -38.13 -46.97
CA SER A 869 -14.94 -37.99 -48.37
C SER A 869 -15.07 -36.51 -48.77
N GLY A 870 -14.29 -35.89 -49.67
CA GLY A 870 -13.12 -36.34 -50.43
C GLY A 870 -12.97 -35.54 -51.74
N GLN A 871 -11.76 -34.98 -51.97
CA GLN A 871 -11.24 -34.41 -53.24
C GLN A 871 -11.51 -32.93 -53.66
N ASN A 872 -10.42 -32.16 -53.60
CA ASN A 872 -9.74 -31.41 -54.68
C ASN A 872 -10.48 -30.38 -55.59
N GLY A 873 -9.97 -29.14 -55.54
CA GLY A 873 -9.98 -28.16 -56.64
C GLY A 873 -8.83 -27.16 -56.44
N MET A 874 -7.96 -26.96 -57.45
CA MET A 874 -6.75 -26.11 -57.32
C MET A 874 -6.99 -24.66 -57.77
N GLY A 875 -6.45 -23.72 -56.99
CA GLY A 875 -5.71 -22.54 -57.47
C GLY A 875 -6.49 -21.39 -58.14
N GLU A 876 -6.39 -20.20 -57.53
CA GLU A 876 -5.94 -19.00 -58.25
C GLU A 876 -5.41 -17.90 -57.29
N THR A 877 -4.69 -16.94 -57.85
CA THR A 877 -3.74 -16.04 -57.17
C THR A 877 -4.34 -14.72 -56.65
N TYR A 878 -3.78 -14.20 -55.54
CA TYR A 878 -3.67 -12.80 -55.01
C TYR A 878 -4.30 -11.59 -55.76
N PRO A 879 -4.43 -10.39 -55.14
CA PRO A 879 -4.44 -10.01 -53.71
C PRO A 879 -5.49 -8.94 -53.33
N TYR A 880 -6.07 -8.96 -52.12
CA TYR A 880 -6.54 -7.71 -51.48
C TYR A 880 -6.25 -7.68 -49.98
N ALA A 881 -5.36 -6.77 -49.59
CA ALA A 881 -5.25 -6.31 -48.22
C ALA A 881 -6.42 -5.35 -47.95
N PHE A 882 -7.46 -5.81 -47.27
CA PHE A 882 -8.39 -4.88 -46.64
C PHE A 882 -7.73 -4.32 -45.39
N GLN A 883 -7.26 -3.08 -45.54
CA GLN A 883 -7.14 -2.14 -44.43
C GLN A 883 -8.48 -2.16 -43.70
N ASN A 884 -8.50 -2.54 -42.42
CA ASN A 884 -9.67 -2.27 -41.60
C ASN A 884 -9.72 -0.75 -41.44
N PRO A 885 -10.74 -0.04 -41.95
CA PRO A 885 -10.89 1.38 -41.66
C PRO A 885 -11.11 1.55 -40.16
N ALA A 886 -10.82 2.73 -39.63
CA ALA A 886 -11.08 3.03 -38.23
C ALA A 886 -12.59 3.07 -37.96
N GLY A 887 -13.17 1.92 -37.61
CA GLY A 887 -14.32 1.90 -36.72
C GLY A 887 -13.88 2.38 -35.33
N PRO A 888 -14.81 2.88 -34.49
CA PRO A 888 -14.48 3.12 -33.09
C PRO A 888 -13.96 1.80 -32.49
N GLN A 889 -12.80 1.85 -31.83
CA GLN A 889 -12.43 0.74 -30.95
C GLN A 889 -13.47 0.73 -29.84
N ASP A 890 -14.29 -0.31 -29.80
CA ASP A 890 -15.21 -0.57 -28.69
C ASP A 890 -14.41 -0.49 -27.38
N PRO A 891 -14.62 0.53 -26.52
CA PRO A 891 -13.83 0.70 -25.31
C PRO A 891 -13.95 -0.50 -24.37
N TRP A 892 -15.07 -1.21 -24.45
CA TRP A 892 -15.32 -2.44 -23.70
C TRP A 892 -14.58 -3.66 -24.24
N SER A 893 -14.24 -3.69 -25.53
CA SER A 893 -13.44 -4.79 -26.08
C SER A 893 -12.10 -4.88 -25.35
N ASP A 894 -11.37 -3.77 -25.20
CA ASP A 894 -10.09 -3.77 -24.49
C ASP A 894 -10.28 -4.00 -22.97
N PHE A 895 -11.38 -3.49 -22.41
CA PHE A 895 -11.71 -3.60 -20.99
C PHE A 895 -12.02 -5.03 -20.51
N TRP A 896 -12.71 -5.82 -21.34
CA TRP A 896 -13.16 -7.16 -20.99
C TRP A 896 -12.34 -8.27 -21.65
N SER A 897 -11.80 -8.06 -22.85
CA SER A 897 -10.99 -9.10 -23.50
C SER A 897 -9.60 -9.26 -22.90
N ASN A 898 -9.11 -8.24 -22.19
CA ASN A 898 -7.86 -8.29 -21.46
C ASN A 898 -8.11 -8.65 -19.99
N PRO A 899 -7.74 -9.85 -19.50
CA PRO A 899 -7.93 -10.21 -18.09
C PRO A 899 -7.13 -9.32 -17.14
N ALA A 900 -6.14 -8.57 -17.63
CA ALA A 900 -5.40 -7.54 -16.90
C ALA A 900 -6.26 -6.34 -16.46
N TYR A 901 -7.39 -6.07 -17.15
CA TYR A 901 -8.25 -4.92 -16.88
C TYR A 901 -9.37 -5.26 -15.88
N PHE A 902 -9.71 -4.26 -15.07
CA PHE A 902 -10.69 -4.31 -13.98
C PHE A 902 -11.55 -3.05 -14.07
N PHE A 903 -12.72 -3.04 -13.45
CA PHE A 903 -13.64 -1.90 -13.41
C PHE A 903 -13.04 -0.60 -12.82
N PRO A 904 -13.45 0.59 -13.31
CA PRO A 904 -13.08 1.87 -12.70
C PRO A 904 -13.58 1.95 -11.26
N GLU A 905 -13.06 2.89 -10.47
CA GLU A 905 -13.62 3.11 -9.15
C GLU A 905 -15.04 3.67 -9.28
N ALA A 906 -15.96 3.27 -8.40
CA ALA A 906 -17.34 3.72 -8.49
C ALA A 906 -17.51 5.24 -8.33
N MET A 907 -16.49 5.90 -7.76
CA MET A 907 -16.39 7.36 -7.65
C MET A 907 -16.20 8.06 -9.00
N ASP A 908 -15.65 7.39 -10.01
CA ASP A 908 -15.38 7.94 -11.35
C ASP A 908 -16.66 7.97 -12.22
N TYR A 909 -17.73 8.58 -11.71
CA TYR A 909 -19.07 8.48 -12.31
C TYR A 909 -19.12 8.92 -13.79
N GLN A 910 -18.32 9.91 -14.19
CA GLN A 910 -18.25 10.35 -15.60
C GLN A 910 -17.61 9.31 -16.53
N ILE A 911 -16.67 8.49 -16.03
CA ILE A 911 -16.10 7.37 -16.78
C ILE A 911 -17.16 6.27 -16.92
N TRP A 912 -17.91 6.01 -15.84
CA TRP A 912 -19.02 5.06 -15.84
C TRP A 912 -20.17 5.46 -16.77
N GLU A 913 -20.52 6.74 -16.83
CA GLU A 913 -21.56 7.26 -17.73
C GLU A 913 -21.23 6.95 -19.19
N GLY A 914 -20.07 7.42 -19.68
CA GLY A 914 -19.62 7.17 -21.06
C GLY A 914 -19.44 5.68 -21.37
N LEU A 915 -18.89 4.90 -20.43
CA LEU A 915 -18.83 3.45 -20.56
C LEU A 915 -20.23 2.84 -20.76
N VAL A 916 -21.18 3.08 -19.85
CA VAL A 916 -22.51 2.46 -19.94
C VAL A 916 -23.27 2.95 -21.19
N ASP A 917 -23.04 4.18 -21.65
CA ASP A 917 -23.53 4.68 -22.95
C ASP A 917 -22.97 3.85 -24.12
N ASP A 918 -21.65 3.62 -24.16
CA ASP A 918 -21.02 2.81 -25.21
C ASP A 918 -21.54 1.36 -25.22
N LEU A 919 -21.88 0.79 -24.07
CA LEU A 919 -22.51 -0.55 -23.99
C LEU A 919 -23.93 -0.54 -24.54
N ALA A 920 -24.72 0.48 -24.19
CA ALA A 920 -26.11 0.63 -24.64
C ALA A 920 -26.21 0.88 -26.15
N ALA A 921 -25.25 1.60 -26.74
CA ALA A 921 -25.18 1.97 -28.15
C ALA A 921 -24.78 0.83 -29.11
N VAL A 922 -24.47 -0.37 -28.59
CA VAL A 922 -24.19 -1.58 -29.40
C VAL A 922 -25.47 -2.37 -29.73
N ASN A 923 -26.60 -2.01 -29.11
CA ASN A 923 -27.94 -2.55 -29.37
C ASN A 923 -28.60 -1.91 -30.61
#